data_AF-A0A6P7JPY5-F1
#
_entry.id   AF-A0A6P7JPY5-F1
#
_cell.length_a   1.000
_cell.length_b   1.000
_cell.length_c   1.000
_cell.angle_alpha   90.00
_cell.angle_beta   90.00
_cell.angle_gamma   90.00
#
_symmetry.space_group_name_H-M   'P 1'
#
loop_
_entity.id
_entity.type
_entity.pdbx_description
1 polymer ?
#
loop_
_entity_poly.entity_id
_entity_poly.type
_entity_poly.pdbx_seq_one_letter_code
_entity_poly.pdbx_strand_id
1 'polypeptide(L)'
;MGSSCGFSRGNIAALLLLLLLLEGASGLYFPQNEYTETVYVGQPVGTPILQVHAMLDSDSERPHFYLCWLSSLRRPPYSSWFQLDIYTGVLSLNKTLEESDFALLYHTSRYVKKLILHAMVLPELTHRSKCANRNAPRIMLDFVNTTLPQCAQTDMKELCFPHRDTSNPHVRENRFPGALRQLRRLTRLNVCPNYTISYHVESDTPAPFAVNDNTTELVVTAPLDREESECYRLVLVCTVRQETIITREDIPLDVFVNDEDDNAPYVNGTDTADIVISFNRTKGGSFGSLFVFDRDLTPIYPIDQSHNKYVGTLLNSDPWIKETFDIKDTFSEKKASHGGIRETVHDYQLVLKRNLYVTENRTLYLDYLVNDTTYPGLEGTVMLHFNVTILPVPIRFANITHIFTLTRRASVYAQVGRVCVDHCLQIDGFGVTYRLEVPDKNVSADLLSCYAAISITQSSEGVWGLLYVNDSEALRRSDCQDLQYVVVAQEEHTQLEASTQIHVVLDGEASKAAQGGQQLQSCAEKRWRGDCESARGLGATTGRCQWRQGTQKAISEDYSTCSPDLRTCPDSVCDAVESKDMTICPQDCTKEPVIGGHERGLSGSGIKACHGTCYCFSEKCFCEIDPVEEVLCDDMCKTIIATALLLSFIVSILLSSYFIHRYHKNSPKPPIASAEMTFRRPAQAYPISFPANNLRRGSQESIETDTFKIPEDPKWEFPRKNLVLGKTLGEGEFGKVVKATAFRLKGKAGYTTVAVKMLKENASHSELRDLLSEFTLLKQVNHPHVIKMYGACSQDGPLYLIVEYAKYGSLRNFLRESRKVGPSYMGRDANRNSSYLENPDDRALTMGDLISFAWQISRGMQYLAEMKLVHRDLAARNVLVAEGRKMKISDFGLSRDVYEEDSYVKRSKGRIPVKWMAIESLFDHIYTTQSDVWSFGVLLWEIVTLGGNPYPGIAPERLFNLLKTGYRMERPENCSEEMYNLMLRCWKQESDKRPTFSDISKELEKMMVKSRDYLDLAASTPADALLYDDALSEEDTPLVDCNNAPLPRTLPSTWIENKLYGRISHAFTRF
;
A
#
# COMPACT_ATOMS: atom_id res chain seq x y z
N MET A 1 3.19 72.97 -30.37
CA MET A 1 2.21 72.29 -29.48
C MET A 1 2.20 70.82 -29.88
N GLY A 2 2.41 69.83 -29.01
CA GLY A 2 2.80 69.86 -27.60
C GLY A 2 3.49 68.55 -27.22
N SER A 3 4.28 68.55 -26.16
CA SER A 3 5.14 67.43 -25.73
C SER A 3 4.45 66.51 -24.71
N SER A 4 4.53 65.19 -24.90
CA SER A 4 4.09 64.21 -23.89
C SER A 4 5.27 63.73 -23.04
N CYS A 5 5.41 64.29 -21.84
CA CYS A 5 6.26 63.71 -20.79
C CYS A 5 5.49 62.62 -20.03
N GLY A 6 6.20 61.58 -19.59
CA GLY A 6 5.61 60.43 -18.91
C GLY A 6 5.38 60.64 -17.41
N PHE A 7 4.65 59.70 -16.82
CA PHE A 7 4.64 59.45 -15.38
C PHE A 7 5.35 58.13 -15.10
N SER A 8 6.28 58.14 -14.15
CA SER A 8 7.18 57.00 -13.89
C SER A 8 6.49 55.90 -13.07
N ARG A 9 6.93 54.64 -13.27
CA ARG A 9 6.53 53.48 -12.46
C ARG A 9 7.01 53.53 -11.00
N GLY A 10 7.86 54.50 -10.62
CA GLY A 10 8.49 54.57 -9.30
C GLY A 10 7.51 54.77 -8.14
N ASN A 11 6.42 55.52 -8.34
CA ASN A 11 5.48 55.81 -7.24
C ASN A 11 4.53 54.65 -6.92
N ILE A 12 4.36 53.68 -7.81
CA ILE A 12 3.56 52.47 -7.50
C ILE A 12 4.39 51.53 -6.63
N ALA A 13 5.69 51.35 -6.93
CA ALA A 13 6.59 50.58 -6.08
C ALA A 13 6.76 51.23 -4.70
N ALA A 14 6.83 52.56 -4.60
CA ALA A 14 6.88 53.24 -3.31
C ALA A 14 5.56 53.10 -2.51
N LEU A 15 4.39 53.12 -3.15
CA LEU A 15 3.12 52.91 -2.47
C LEU A 15 2.91 51.44 -2.05
N LEU A 16 3.39 50.48 -2.86
CA LEU A 16 3.42 49.06 -2.51
C LEU A 16 4.45 48.75 -1.43
N LEU A 17 5.64 49.37 -1.43
CA LEU A 17 6.55 49.27 -0.29
C LEU A 17 5.94 49.90 0.97
N LEU A 18 5.20 51.01 0.87
CA LEU A 18 4.52 51.58 2.04
C LEU A 18 3.40 50.66 2.55
N LEU A 19 2.71 49.93 1.66
CA LEU A 19 1.70 48.94 2.02
C LEU A 19 2.32 47.65 2.58
N LEU A 20 3.46 47.19 2.05
CA LEU A 20 4.17 46.00 2.53
C LEU A 20 4.92 46.28 3.85
N LEU A 21 5.47 47.48 4.04
CA LEU A 21 5.98 47.96 5.33
C LEU A 21 4.84 48.27 6.34
N LEU A 22 3.58 48.19 5.92
CA LEU A 22 2.38 48.25 6.78
C LEU A 22 1.73 46.87 7.00
N GLU A 23 2.27 45.78 6.43
CA GLU A 23 1.90 44.39 6.77
C GLU A 23 2.78 43.79 7.89
N GLY A 24 3.38 44.65 8.73
CA GLY A 24 3.86 44.21 10.03
C GLY A 24 2.69 43.68 10.87
N ALA A 25 2.81 42.44 11.34
CA ALA A 25 1.94 41.72 12.28
C ALA A 25 0.43 42.12 12.26
N SER A 26 -0.42 41.24 11.70
CA SER A 26 -1.88 41.34 11.89
C SER A 26 -2.26 41.08 13.36
N GLY A 27 -2.15 42.13 14.17
CA GLY A 27 -2.38 42.15 15.61
C GLY A 27 -3.74 41.59 16.00
N LEU A 28 -3.74 40.78 17.05
CA LEU A 28 -4.85 40.00 17.58
C LEU A 28 -5.31 38.83 16.69
N TYR A 29 -5.07 37.61 17.17
CA TYR A 29 -5.65 36.38 16.62
C TYR A 29 -6.41 35.59 17.68
N PHE A 30 -7.39 34.78 17.25
CA PHE A 30 -8.10 33.86 18.15
C PHE A 30 -7.29 32.57 18.28
N PRO A 31 -6.99 32.08 19.50
CA PRO A 31 -6.26 30.82 19.69
C PRO A 31 -7.08 29.58 19.30
N GLN A 32 -8.37 29.72 18.99
CA GLN A 32 -9.26 28.63 18.62
C GLN A 32 -10.15 29.02 17.43
N ASN A 33 -10.28 28.10 16.47
CA ASN A 33 -11.10 28.30 15.26
C ASN A 33 -12.57 27.91 15.44
N GLU A 34 -12.89 27.06 16.42
CA GLU A 34 -14.25 26.61 16.73
C GLU A 34 -14.46 26.57 18.26
N TYR A 35 -15.61 27.04 18.71
CA TYR A 35 -16.05 27.04 20.12
C TYR A 35 -17.39 26.30 20.19
N THR A 36 -17.54 25.34 21.12
CA THR A 36 -18.74 24.49 21.21
C THR A 36 -19.39 24.54 22.58
N GLU A 37 -20.72 24.69 22.64
CA GLU A 37 -21.49 24.71 23.91
C GLU A 37 -22.96 24.30 23.67
N THR A 38 -23.72 24.06 24.73
CA THR A 38 -25.11 23.56 24.69
C THR A 38 -26.06 24.53 25.37
N VAL A 39 -27.16 24.88 24.69
CA VAL A 39 -28.23 25.74 25.23
C VAL A 39 -29.57 25.01 25.27
N TYR A 40 -30.41 25.37 26.22
CA TYR A 40 -31.62 24.62 26.60
C TYR A 40 -32.84 25.53 26.65
N VAL A 41 -34.02 24.98 26.36
CA VAL A 41 -35.29 25.70 26.53
C VAL A 41 -35.51 26.04 28.00
N GLY A 42 -36.01 27.23 28.29
CA GLY A 42 -36.21 27.75 29.64
C GLY A 42 -34.98 28.40 30.28
N GLN A 43 -33.82 28.45 29.61
CA GLN A 43 -32.68 29.22 30.12
C GLN A 43 -32.99 30.73 30.11
N PRO A 44 -32.76 31.47 31.22
CA PRO A 44 -33.14 32.87 31.33
C PRO A 44 -32.17 33.82 30.60
N VAL A 45 -32.68 35.00 30.25
CA VAL A 45 -31.85 36.15 29.84
C VAL A 45 -30.73 36.44 30.86
N GLY A 46 -29.57 36.85 30.37
CA GLY A 46 -28.36 37.11 31.16
C GLY A 46 -27.49 35.88 31.43
N THR A 47 -27.95 34.65 31.09
CA THR A 47 -27.14 33.43 31.27
C THR A 47 -25.85 33.50 30.43
N PRO A 48 -24.65 33.38 31.03
CA PRO A 48 -23.40 33.28 30.28
C PRO A 48 -23.27 31.89 29.65
N ILE A 49 -22.75 31.83 28.43
CA ILE A 49 -22.68 30.63 27.59
C ILE A 49 -21.23 30.14 27.53
N LEU A 50 -20.35 30.97 26.95
CA LEU A 50 -18.92 30.69 26.76
C LEU A 50 -18.14 32.00 26.66
N GLN A 51 -16.81 31.92 26.64
CA GLN A 51 -15.90 33.06 26.54
C GLN A 51 -14.93 32.83 25.37
N VAL A 52 -14.87 33.78 24.43
CA VAL A 52 -13.86 33.78 23.36
C VAL A 52 -12.63 34.56 23.81
N HIS A 53 -11.46 34.15 23.34
CA HIS A 53 -10.16 34.70 23.74
C HIS A 53 -9.44 35.28 22.52
N ALA A 54 -8.51 36.21 22.73
CA ALA A 54 -7.60 36.70 21.70
C ALA A 54 -6.19 36.79 22.28
N MET A 55 -5.21 36.30 21.52
CA MET A 55 -3.80 36.41 21.82
C MET A 55 -3.28 37.78 21.34
N LEU A 56 -2.34 38.38 22.07
CA LEU A 56 -1.78 39.69 21.77
C LEU A 56 -0.48 39.54 20.98
N ASP A 57 -0.28 40.38 19.96
CA ASP A 57 1.03 40.50 19.29
C ASP A 57 1.86 41.63 19.94
N SER A 58 1.24 42.58 20.66
CA SER A 58 1.94 43.62 21.44
C SER A 58 1.23 44.01 22.76
N ASP A 59 2.01 44.42 23.78
CA ASP A 59 1.51 44.91 25.08
C ASP A 59 0.58 46.13 24.99
N SER A 60 0.65 46.87 23.88
CA SER A 60 -0.21 48.02 23.55
C SER A 60 -1.62 47.64 23.09
N GLU A 61 -1.83 46.41 22.62
CA GLU A 61 -3.12 45.98 22.09
C GLU A 61 -4.17 45.76 23.19
N ARG A 62 -5.43 46.09 22.89
CA ARG A 62 -6.57 45.77 23.74
C ARG A 62 -7.65 45.11 22.88
N PRO A 63 -8.01 43.84 23.13
CA PRO A 63 -8.97 43.13 22.28
C PRO A 63 -10.41 43.60 22.54
N HIS A 64 -11.10 43.99 21.47
CA HIS A 64 -12.52 44.34 21.50
C HIS A 64 -13.31 43.33 20.66
N PHE A 65 -14.25 42.62 21.30
CA PHE A 65 -14.98 41.49 20.70
C PHE A 65 -16.34 41.89 20.15
N TYR A 66 -16.70 41.35 18.97
CA TYR A 66 -17.97 41.63 18.31
C TYR A 66 -18.52 40.39 17.59
N LEU A 67 -19.85 40.23 17.56
CA LEU A 67 -20.52 39.27 16.67
C LEU A 67 -20.53 39.82 15.24
N CYS A 68 -20.12 38.98 14.27
CA CYS A 68 -19.99 39.37 12.87
C CYS A 68 -20.71 38.41 11.92
N TRP A 69 -21.02 38.87 10.71
CA TRP A 69 -21.71 38.08 9.69
C TRP A 69 -20.89 37.98 8.40
N LEU A 70 -20.82 36.79 7.80
CA LEU A 70 -20.12 36.53 6.54
C LEU A 70 -20.80 37.19 5.32
N SER A 71 -22.09 37.53 5.43
CA SER A 71 -22.85 38.23 4.39
C SER A 71 -23.83 39.22 4.99
N SER A 72 -23.80 40.46 4.51
CA SER A 72 -24.70 41.56 4.92
C SER A 72 -26.20 41.24 4.72
N LEU A 73 -26.51 40.29 3.82
CA LEU A 73 -27.87 39.88 3.45
C LEU A 73 -28.37 38.66 4.23
N ARG A 74 -27.53 38.01 5.05
CA ARG A 74 -27.87 36.77 5.78
C ARG A 74 -27.51 36.87 7.27
N ARG A 75 -28.08 37.86 7.96
CA ARG A 75 -28.10 37.86 9.43
C ARG A 75 -28.97 36.69 9.91
N PRO A 76 -28.48 35.76 10.75
CA PRO A 76 -29.29 34.67 11.29
C PRO A 76 -30.46 35.22 12.12
N PRO A 77 -31.69 34.68 12.02
CA PRO A 77 -32.84 35.22 12.76
C PRO A 77 -32.66 35.11 14.27
N TYR A 78 -31.91 34.11 14.74
CA TYR A 78 -31.56 33.89 16.14
C TYR A 78 -30.43 34.77 16.67
N SER A 79 -29.79 35.60 15.83
CA SER A 79 -28.65 36.44 16.25
C SER A 79 -28.99 37.50 17.30
N SER A 80 -30.26 37.89 17.44
CA SER A 80 -30.71 38.82 18.48
C SER A 80 -30.88 38.18 19.85
N TRP A 81 -30.87 36.84 19.94
CA TRP A 81 -30.98 36.09 21.19
C TRP A 81 -29.66 36.05 21.97
N PHE A 82 -28.57 36.53 21.37
CA PHE A 82 -27.22 36.46 21.93
C PHE A 82 -26.58 37.85 21.97
N GLN A 83 -25.81 38.10 23.01
CA GLN A 83 -24.96 39.29 23.17
C GLN A 83 -23.54 38.83 23.48
N LEU A 84 -22.54 39.47 22.87
CA LEU A 84 -21.13 39.25 23.16
C LEU A 84 -20.61 40.50 23.87
N ASP A 85 -20.03 40.34 25.06
CA ASP A 85 -19.42 41.45 25.78
C ASP A 85 -18.11 41.89 25.11
N ILE A 86 -17.97 43.20 24.93
CA ILE A 86 -16.92 43.80 24.09
C ILE A 86 -15.54 43.65 24.75
N TYR A 87 -15.45 43.66 26.08
CA TYR A 87 -14.16 43.70 26.79
C TYR A 87 -13.72 42.32 27.31
N THR A 88 -14.68 41.48 27.69
CA THR A 88 -14.42 40.15 28.29
C THR A 88 -14.54 38.99 27.31
N GLY A 89 -15.17 39.20 26.15
CA GLY A 89 -15.43 38.13 25.18
C GLY A 89 -16.47 37.11 25.65
N VAL A 90 -17.22 37.39 26.73
CA VAL A 90 -18.27 36.50 27.23
C VAL A 90 -19.52 36.61 26.37
N LEU A 91 -19.94 35.50 25.79
CA LEU A 91 -21.21 35.35 25.08
C LEU A 91 -22.32 35.01 26.08
N SER A 92 -23.42 35.75 26.08
CA SER A 92 -24.58 35.53 26.97
C SER A 92 -25.91 35.57 26.21
N LEU A 93 -26.96 35.04 26.85
CA LEU A 93 -28.33 35.13 26.35
C LEU A 93 -28.90 36.54 26.54
N ASN A 94 -29.39 37.13 25.45
CA ASN A 94 -30.11 38.42 25.42
C ASN A 94 -31.65 38.24 25.47
N LYS A 95 -32.14 36.99 25.46
CA LYS A 95 -33.55 36.61 25.65
C LYS A 95 -33.62 35.29 26.40
N THR A 96 -34.67 35.06 27.18
CA THR A 96 -35.04 33.72 27.64
C THR A 96 -35.42 32.85 26.44
N LEU A 97 -34.89 31.62 26.35
CA LEU A 97 -35.19 30.70 25.24
C LEU A 97 -36.49 29.93 25.48
N GLU A 98 -37.41 29.97 24.52
CA GLU A 98 -38.71 29.29 24.59
C GLU A 98 -38.81 28.11 23.60
N GLU A 99 -39.78 27.21 23.81
CA GLU A 99 -40.11 26.15 22.84
C GLU A 99 -40.62 26.74 21.51
N SER A 100 -41.24 27.93 21.56
CA SER A 100 -41.60 28.74 20.39
C SER A 100 -40.38 29.11 19.54
N ASP A 101 -39.29 29.58 20.16
CA ASP A 101 -38.02 29.90 19.51
C ASP A 101 -37.37 28.64 18.91
N PHE A 102 -37.45 27.50 19.59
CA PHE A 102 -37.02 26.22 19.03
C PHE A 102 -37.83 25.84 17.79
N ALA A 103 -39.17 25.97 17.83
CA ALA A 103 -40.05 25.62 16.73
C ALA A 103 -39.81 26.46 15.46
N LEU A 104 -39.48 27.75 15.60
CA LEU A 104 -39.22 28.68 14.48
C LEU A 104 -38.03 28.29 13.58
N LEU A 105 -37.11 27.46 14.07
CA LEU A 105 -35.88 27.09 13.36
C LEU A 105 -36.11 25.89 12.40
N TYR A 106 -35.98 26.12 11.10
CA TYR A 106 -36.23 25.10 10.07
C TYR A 106 -35.05 24.11 9.93
N HIS A 107 -35.09 22.99 10.66
CA HIS A 107 -34.08 21.93 10.63
C HIS A 107 -34.69 20.52 10.74
N THR A 108 -33.99 19.52 10.20
CA THR A 108 -34.44 18.12 10.08
C THR A 108 -34.43 17.30 11.38
N SER A 109 -33.84 17.83 12.45
CA SER A 109 -33.75 17.16 13.76
C SER A 109 -34.87 17.61 14.70
N ARG A 110 -35.54 16.64 15.35
CA ARG A 110 -36.66 16.91 16.27
C ARG A 110 -36.24 17.34 17.69
N TYR A 111 -35.02 17.01 18.11
CA TYR A 111 -34.59 17.15 19.52
C TYR A 111 -33.46 18.17 19.75
N VAL A 112 -32.55 18.31 18.78
CA VAL A 112 -31.40 19.24 18.85
C VAL A 112 -31.23 19.99 17.54
N LYS A 113 -31.08 21.31 17.59
CA LYS A 113 -30.86 22.19 16.42
C LYS A 113 -29.53 22.93 16.58
N LYS A 114 -28.77 23.07 15.49
CA LYS A 114 -27.45 23.73 15.52
C LYS A 114 -27.57 25.20 15.16
N LEU A 115 -27.09 26.07 16.05
CA LEU A 115 -26.94 27.50 15.80
C LEU A 115 -25.46 27.78 15.51
N ILE A 116 -25.19 28.65 14.52
CA ILE A 116 -23.82 29.04 14.16
C ILE A 116 -23.74 30.56 14.22
N LEU A 117 -22.81 31.06 15.02
CA LEU A 117 -22.42 32.47 15.12
C LEU A 117 -20.95 32.60 14.75
N HIS A 118 -20.51 33.82 14.43
CA HIS A 118 -19.10 34.14 14.23
C HIS A 118 -18.74 35.34 15.12
N ALA A 119 -17.52 35.33 15.65
CA ALA A 119 -16.93 36.45 16.35
C ALA A 119 -15.81 37.09 15.50
N MET A 120 -15.53 38.36 15.78
CA MET A 120 -14.31 39.04 15.35
C MET A 120 -13.73 39.81 16.53
N VAL A 121 -12.43 40.03 16.51
CA VAL A 121 -11.71 40.87 17.46
C VAL A 121 -11.07 42.03 16.70
N LEU A 122 -11.02 43.21 17.31
CA LEU A 122 -10.38 44.40 16.77
C LEU A 122 -9.57 45.11 17.88
N PRO A 123 -8.41 45.72 17.57
CA PRO A 123 -7.63 46.48 18.55
C PRO A 123 -8.28 47.83 18.90
N GLU A 124 -9.10 48.37 17.98
CA GLU A 124 -9.81 49.64 18.15
C GLU A 124 -11.33 49.46 18.24
N LEU A 125 -11.97 50.30 19.06
CA LEU A 125 -13.42 50.42 19.21
C LEU A 125 -14.09 50.90 17.91
N THR A 126 -14.42 49.98 17.00
CA THR A 126 -15.11 50.29 15.74
C THR A 126 -16.30 49.36 15.48
N HIS A 127 -17.46 49.93 15.16
CA HIS A 127 -18.70 49.18 15.03
C HIS A 127 -18.90 48.62 13.59
N ARG A 128 -18.17 47.55 13.26
CA ARG A 128 -18.35 46.80 11.99
C ARG A 128 -19.30 45.60 12.19
N SER A 129 -20.18 45.33 11.23
CA SER A 129 -21.13 44.19 11.27
C SER A 129 -20.77 43.03 10.34
N LYS A 130 -19.86 43.26 9.39
CA LYS A 130 -19.32 42.27 8.47
C LYS A 130 -18.01 41.73 9.04
N CYS A 131 -17.83 40.41 9.03
CA CYS A 131 -16.54 39.82 9.42
C CYS A 131 -15.41 40.36 8.53
N ALA A 132 -14.37 40.91 9.16
CA ALA A 132 -13.24 41.52 8.43
C ALA A 132 -12.38 40.47 7.71
N ASN A 133 -12.25 39.28 8.29
CA ASN A 133 -11.41 38.18 7.81
C ASN A 133 -12.27 36.96 7.42
N ARG A 134 -11.78 36.11 6.51
CA ARG A 134 -12.41 34.81 6.17
C ARG A 134 -12.27 33.79 7.31
N ASN A 135 -11.25 33.94 8.15
CA ASN A 135 -10.92 33.01 9.25
C ASN A 135 -11.59 33.41 10.59
N ALA A 136 -12.79 33.98 10.54
CA ALA A 136 -13.54 34.35 11.75
C ALA A 136 -13.98 33.08 12.52
N PRO A 137 -13.65 32.93 13.82
CA PRO A 137 -13.95 31.72 14.59
C PRO A 137 -15.45 31.41 14.60
N ARG A 138 -15.74 30.11 14.59
CA ARG A 138 -17.10 29.57 14.54
C ARG A 138 -17.58 29.23 15.94
N ILE A 139 -18.64 29.88 16.40
CA ILE A 139 -19.32 29.52 17.65
C ILE A 139 -20.49 28.61 17.28
N MET A 140 -20.45 27.37 17.75
CA MET A 140 -21.47 26.36 17.50
C MET A 140 -22.23 26.00 18.77
N LEU A 141 -23.52 26.32 18.78
CA LEU A 141 -24.41 26.04 19.91
C LEU A 141 -25.39 24.93 19.53
N ASP A 142 -25.35 23.81 20.24
CA ASP A 142 -26.36 22.75 20.14
C ASP A 142 -27.56 23.18 21.03
N PHE A 143 -28.67 23.63 20.42
CA PHE A 143 -29.90 24.03 21.10
C PHE A 143 -30.83 22.82 21.26
N VAL A 144 -31.15 22.47 22.50
CA VAL A 144 -31.89 21.25 22.88
C VAL A 144 -33.33 21.59 23.30
N ASN A 145 -34.34 20.87 22.78
CA ASN A 145 -35.74 21.04 23.16
C ASN A 145 -36.10 20.36 24.50
N THR A 146 -35.30 20.61 25.53
CA THR A 146 -35.57 20.21 26.91
C THR A 146 -35.11 21.33 27.84
N THR A 147 -35.58 21.31 29.09
CA THR A 147 -34.98 22.11 30.15
C THR A 147 -33.58 21.60 30.50
N LEU A 148 -32.81 22.46 31.16
CA LEU A 148 -31.48 22.14 31.69
C LEU A 148 -31.62 21.00 32.73
N PRO A 149 -30.91 19.86 32.58
CA PRO A 149 -31.09 18.72 33.48
C PRO A 149 -30.60 19.03 34.90
N GLN A 150 -31.24 18.41 35.89
CA GLN A 150 -30.89 18.59 37.29
C GLN A 150 -29.55 17.94 37.63
N CYS A 151 -28.91 18.42 38.70
CA CYS A 151 -27.57 17.98 39.12
C CYS A 151 -27.46 16.45 39.31
N ALA A 152 -28.49 15.81 39.87
CA ALA A 152 -28.53 14.36 40.09
C ALA A 152 -28.70 13.51 38.81
N GLN A 153 -28.92 14.14 37.66
CA GLN A 153 -29.09 13.50 36.35
C GLN A 153 -28.00 13.95 35.34
N THR A 154 -27.04 14.77 35.77
CA THR A 154 -25.95 15.26 34.92
C THR A 154 -24.72 14.39 35.14
N ASP A 155 -24.15 13.85 34.07
CA ASP A 155 -22.88 13.13 34.13
C ASP A 155 -21.72 14.06 34.55
N MET A 156 -20.79 13.56 35.36
CA MET A 156 -19.67 14.35 35.89
C MET A 156 -18.74 14.82 34.76
N LYS A 157 -18.55 13.97 33.75
CA LYS A 157 -17.77 14.29 32.55
C LYS A 157 -18.42 15.41 31.73
N GLU A 158 -19.74 15.38 31.56
CA GLU A 158 -20.51 16.46 30.94
C GLU A 158 -20.54 17.75 31.78
N LEU A 159 -20.46 17.65 33.11
CA LEU A 159 -20.37 18.82 33.99
C LEU A 159 -19.04 19.57 33.82
N CYS A 160 -17.94 18.81 33.67
CA CYS A 160 -16.59 19.33 33.46
C CYS A 160 -16.35 19.84 32.04
N PHE A 161 -16.66 19.05 31.01
CA PHE A 161 -16.23 19.30 29.64
C PHE A 161 -17.38 19.17 28.61
N PRO A 162 -17.32 19.84 27.44
CA PRO A 162 -18.33 19.68 26.40
C PRO A 162 -18.17 18.36 25.65
N HIS A 163 -19.27 17.61 25.45
CA HIS A 163 -19.27 16.26 24.81
C HIS A 163 -18.65 16.23 23.39
N ARG A 164 -18.48 17.37 22.71
CA ARG A 164 -18.03 17.45 21.31
C ARG A 164 -16.88 18.42 21.07
N ASP A 165 -16.17 18.82 22.13
CA ASP A 165 -15.07 19.74 21.95
C ASP A 165 -13.84 19.02 21.39
N THR A 166 -13.54 19.29 20.12
CA THR A 166 -12.37 18.76 19.41
C THR A 166 -11.53 19.90 18.82
N SER A 167 -11.68 21.14 19.32
CA SER A 167 -10.89 22.28 18.86
C SER A 167 -9.60 22.39 19.67
N ASN A 168 -8.55 21.79 19.11
CA ASN A 168 -7.18 22.00 19.57
C ASN A 168 -6.80 23.48 19.33
N PRO A 169 -6.30 24.21 20.36
CA PRO A 169 -5.86 25.57 20.21
C PRO A 169 -4.53 25.65 19.43
N HIS A 170 -4.27 26.83 18.89
CA HIS A 170 -3.02 27.16 18.23
C HIS A 170 -2.44 28.46 18.79
N VAL A 171 -1.12 28.54 18.82
CA VAL A 171 -0.34 29.69 19.29
C VAL A 171 0.69 29.99 18.22
N ARG A 172 0.80 31.25 17.78
CA ARG A 172 1.96 31.71 16.99
C ARG A 172 3.18 31.76 17.89
N GLU A 173 4.30 31.26 17.39
CA GLU A 173 5.56 31.36 18.10
C GLU A 173 6.05 32.81 18.22
N ASN A 174 7.05 33.02 19.09
CA ASN A 174 7.69 34.32 19.29
C ASN A 174 6.68 35.45 19.60
N ARG A 175 5.54 35.10 20.22
CA ARG A 175 4.47 36.00 20.67
C ARG A 175 4.24 35.94 22.18
N PHE A 176 3.50 36.94 22.68
CA PHE A 176 3.26 37.12 24.10
C PHE A 176 2.40 35.99 24.71
N PRO A 177 2.71 35.55 25.95
CA PRO A 177 1.87 34.61 26.68
C PRO A 177 0.48 35.20 26.97
N GLY A 178 -0.54 34.35 27.01
CA GLY A 178 -1.93 34.78 27.17
C GLY A 178 -2.91 33.63 27.45
N ALA A 179 -4.18 33.98 27.67
CA ALA A 179 -5.25 33.03 27.94
C ALA A 179 -5.75 32.38 26.63
N LEU A 180 -5.71 31.05 26.58
CA LEU A 180 -6.13 30.27 25.41
C LEU A 180 -7.61 29.91 25.44
N ARG A 181 -8.10 29.54 26.62
CA ARG A 181 -9.35 28.79 26.76
C ARG A 181 -9.92 28.87 28.17
N GLN A 182 -11.19 29.22 28.28
CA GLN A 182 -11.98 29.02 29.50
C GLN A 182 -12.31 27.54 29.65
N LEU A 183 -11.96 26.93 30.80
CA LEU A 183 -12.20 25.50 31.06
C LEU A 183 -13.58 25.25 31.66
N ARG A 184 -14.10 26.18 32.45
CA ARG A 184 -15.37 26.01 33.17
C ARG A 184 -16.57 26.33 32.28
N ARG A 185 -17.49 25.36 32.14
CA ARG A 185 -18.74 25.52 31.37
C ARG A 185 -19.65 26.58 32.01
N LEU A 186 -19.76 27.76 31.40
CA LEU A 186 -20.51 28.89 31.96
C LEU A 186 -22.02 28.59 32.05
N THR A 187 -22.56 27.83 31.10
CA THR A 187 -23.96 27.34 31.10
C THR A 187 -24.31 26.45 32.29
N ARG A 188 -23.31 25.91 33.00
CA ARG A 188 -23.48 24.95 34.11
C ARG A 188 -23.14 25.50 35.49
N LEU A 189 -22.66 26.75 35.60
CA LEU A 189 -22.18 27.38 36.84
C LEU A 189 -23.12 27.17 38.05
N ASN A 190 -24.42 27.34 37.85
CA ASN A 190 -25.44 27.32 38.91
C ASN A 190 -26.25 26.01 38.97
N VAL A 191 -25.90 24.97 38.22
CA VAL A 191 -26.65 23.70 38.17
C VAL A 191 -26.42 22.85 39.43
N CYS A 192 -25.20 22.88 39.95
CA CYS A 192 -24.74 22.08 41.09
C CYS A 192 -24.10 22.96 42.17
N PRO A 193 -24.88 23.77 42.94
CA PRO A 193 -24.32 24.71 43.92
C PRO A 193 -23.56 24.04 45.08
N ASN A 194 -23.77 22.73 45.29
CA ASN A 194 -23.12 21.96 46.35
C ASN A 194 -21.76 21.35 45.91
N TYR A 195 -21.34 21.52 44.66
CA TYR A 195 -20.08 20.97 44.15
C TYR A 195 -19.02 22.06 44.00
N THR A 196 -17.81 21.78 44.47
CA THR A 196 -16.63 22.61 44.18
C THR A 196 -15.90 22.00 42.98
N ILE A 197 -15.74 22.77 41.90
CA ILE A 197 -15.06 22.33 40.67
C ILE A 197 -13.77 23.12 40.52
N SER A 198 -12.66 22.42 40.32
CA SER A 198 -11.31 22.98 40.10
C SER A 198 -10.69 22.32 38.86
N TYR A 199 -9.79 23.04 38.20
CA TYR A 199 -9.13 22.59 36.97
C TYR A 199 -7.62 22.70 37.09
N HIS A 200 -6.90 21.69 36.60
CA HIS A 200 -5.45 21.66 36.54
C HIS A 200 -5.00 21.17 35.16
N VAL A 201 -3.74 21.42 34.83
CA VAL A 201 -3.09 20.91 33.62
C VAL A 201 -1.90 20.04 34.02
N GLU A 202 -1.85 18.83 33.46
CA GLU A 202 -0.74 17.88 33.61
C GLU A 202 -0.06 17.68 32.25
N SER A 203 1.25 17.42 32.25
CA SER A 203 2.03 17.14 31.03
C SER A 203 3.21 16.22 31.37
N ASP A 204 3.53 15.29 30.46
CA ASP A 204 4.61 14.30 30.65
C ASP A 204 6.00 14.95 30.63
N THR A 205 6.13 16.08 29.96
CA THR A 205 7.33 16.93 29.89
C THR A 205 7.03 18.32 30.44
N PRO A 206 8.00 19.03 31.03
CA PRO A 206 7.81 20.42 31.43
C PRO A 206 7.26 21.26 30.27
N ALA A 207 6.10 21.88 30.46
CA ALA A 207 5.42 22.65 29.42
C ALA A 207 4.97 24.01 30.01
N PRO A 208 5.09 25.12 29.26
CA PRO A 208 4.82 26.48 29.74
C PRO A 208 3.32 26.81 29.76
N PHE A 209 2.51 25.96 30.41
CA PHE A 209 1.07 26.12 30.54
C PHE A 209 0.64 26.01 32.00
N ALA A 210 -0.32 26.83 32.40
CA ALA A 210 -0.92 26.79 33.72
C ALA A 210 -2.44 27.01 33.64
N VAL A 211 -3.15 26.70 34.73
CA VAL A 211 -4.55 27.11 34.90
C VAL A 211 -4.59 28.22 35.93
N ASN A 212 -5.30 29.30 35.64
CA ASN A 212 -5.55 30.39 36.59
C ASN A 212 -6.68 29.99 37.55
N ASP A 213 -6.36 29.75 38.83
CA ASP A 213 -7.33 29.31 39.84
C ASP A 213 -8.54 30.26 40.02
N ASN A 214 -8.36 31.56 39.74
CA ASN A 214 -9.41 32.57 39.92
C ASN A 214 -10.39 32.64 38.74
N THR A 215 -9.90 32.48 37.50
CA THR A 215 -10.70 32.62 36.28
C THR A 215 -11.03 31.29 35.60
N THR A 216 -10.41 30.19 36.05
CA THR A 216 -10.45 28.84 35.43
C THR A 216 -10.03 28.81 33.95
N GLU A 217 -9.19 29.75 33.54
CA GLU A 217 -8.63 29.85 32.19
C GLU A 217 -7.31 29.06 32.10
N LEU A 218 -7.14 28.31 31.00
CA LEU A 218 -5.84 27.79 30.58
C LEU A 218 -5.02 28.92 29.96
N VAL A 219 -3.84 29.17 30.52
CA VAL A 219 -2.91 30.24 30.09
C VAL A 219 -1.59 29.64 29.61
N VAL A 220 -1.02 30.25 28.57
CA VAL A 220 0.40 30.13 28.23
C VAL A 220 1.18 31.02 29.22
N THR A 221 2.31 30.55 29.75
CA THR A 221 3.10 31.28 30.75
C THR A 221 4.39 31.90 30.21
N ALA A 222 4.87 31.47 29.05
CA ALA A 222 6.04 32.00 28.36
C ALA A 222 5.85 31.94 26.83
N PRO A 223 6.53 32.76 26.02
CA PRO A 223 6.55 32.60 24.57
C PRO A 223 6.92 31.18 24.16
N LEU A 224 6.35 30.71 23.04
CA LEU A 224 6.64 29.40 22.45
C LEU A 224 7.48 29.57 21.19
N ASP A 225 8.17 28.51 20.82
CA ASP A 225 9.09 28.38 19.68
C ASP A 225 8.83 26.99 19.05
N ARG A 226 8.60 26.92 17.73
CA ARG A 226 8.30 25.67 17.02
C ARG A 226 9.56 24.86 16.72
N GLU A 227 10.70 25.52 16.55
CA GLU A 227 12.06 24.97 16.42
C GLU A 227 12.53 24.31 17.72
N GLU A 228 11.85 24.59 18.85
CA GLU A 228 11.88 23.79 20.07
C GLU A 228 10.77 22.73 20.16
N SER A 229 9.53 23.03 19.77
CA SER A 229 8.42 22.06 19.83
C SER A 229 7.20 22.40 18.94
N GLU A 230 6.95 21.58 17.91
CA GLU A 230 5.78 21.73 17.02
C GLU A 230 4.41 21.50 17.71
N CYS A 231 4.37 20.80 18.85
CA CYS A 231 3.12 20.41 19.50
C CYS A 231 3.31 20.04 20.98
N TYR A 232 2.58 20.70 21.87
CA TYR A 232 2.51 20.36 23.29
C TYR A 232 1.28 19.51 23.59
N ARG A 233 1.50 18.31 24.14
CA ARG A 233 0.42 17.41 24.56
C ARG A 233 0.15 17.60 26.05
N LEU A 234 -1.05 18.08 26.35
CA LEU A 234 -1.49 18.40 27.70
C LEU A 234 -2.64 17.46 28.10
N VAL A 235 -2.79 17.23 29.40
CA VAL A 235 -3.95 16.56 29.99
C VAL A 235 -4.66 17.58 30.88
N LEU A 236 -5.87 17.97 30.48
CA LEU A 236 -6.73 18.82 31.30
C LEU A 236 -7.45 17.95 32.33
N VAL A 237 -7.32 18.32 33.59
CA VAL A 237 -7.86 17.58 34.74
C VAL A 237 -8.93 18.42 35.42
N CYS A 238 -10.17 17.95 35.43
CA CYS A 238 -11.26 18.52 36.21
C CYS A 238 -11.43 17.71 37.50
N THR A 239 -11.43 18.40 38.64
CA THR A 239 -11.65 17.80 39.96
C THR A 239 -12.94 18.34 40.56
N VAL A 240 -13.94 17.46 40.71
CA VAL A 240 -15.26 17.75 41.29
C VAL A 240 -15.29 17.20 42.72
N ARG A 241 -15.52 18.08 43.70
CA ARG A 241 -15.57 17.74 45.12
C ARG A 241 -16.97 17.96 45.68
N GLN A 242 -17.53 16.90 46.28
CA GLN A 242 -18.78 16.90 47.03
C GLN A 242 -18.53 16.28 48.41
N GLU A 243 -18.64 17.08 49.48
CA GLU A 243 -18.46 16.64 50.88
C GLU A 243 -17.14 15.88 51.13
N THR A 244 -17.17 14.54 50.98
CA THR A 244 -16.05 13.61 51.16
C THR A 244 -15.63 12.88 49.87
N ILE A 245 -16.40 12.97 48.79
CA ILE A 245 -16.11 12.33 47.50
C ILE A 245 -15.38 13.34 46.59
N ILE A 246 -14.28 12.88 45.99
CA ILE A 246 -13.51 13.62 44.99
C ILE A 246 -13.53 12.78 43.71
N THR A 247 -14.18 13.30 42.68
CA THR A 247 -14.18 12.70 41.33
C THR A 247 -13.19 13.47 40.46
N ARG A 248 -12.37 12.76 39.71
CA ARG A 248 -11.37 13.32 38.78
C ARG A 248 -11.70 12.84 37.38
N GLU A 249 -11.92 13.79 36.47
CA GLU A 249 -12.18 13.58 35.05
C GLU A 249 -11.07 14.23 34.23
N ASP A 250 -10.49 13.52 33.27
CA ASP A 250 -9.40 14.03 32.42
C ASP A 250 -9.70 13.93 30.91
N ILE A 251 -9.19 14.90 30.15
CA ILE A 251 -9.22 14.91 28.69
C ILE A 251 -7.85 15.33 28.10
N PRO A 252 -7.41 14.72 26.99
CA PRO A 252 -6.22 15.18 26.28
C PRO A 252 -6.52 16.48 25.51
N LEU A 253 -5.52 17.36 25.43
CA LEU A 253 -5.53 18.58 24.64
C LEU A 253 -4.18 18.73 23.93
N ASP A 254 -4.16 18.76 22.60
CA ASP A 254 -2.96 19.12 21.86
C ASP A 254 -2.98 20.64 21.58
N VAL A 255 -1.89 21.34 21.93
CA VAL A 255 -1.65 22.74 21.54
C VAL A 255 -0.63 22.75 20.41
N PHE A 256 -0.99 23.36 19.27
CA PHE A 256 -0.08 23.48 18.13
C PHE A 256 0.63 24.83 18.13
N VAL A 257 1.92 24.82 17.78
CA VAL A 257 2.69 26.04 17.53
C VAL A 257 2.66 26.30 16.02
N ASN A 258 2.26 27.51 15.64
CA ASN A 258 2.26 27.99 14.28
C ASN A 258 3.56 28.72 13.97
N ASP A 259 4.17 28.29 12.89
CA ASP A 259 5.40 28.76 12.25
C ASP A 259 5.32 30.22 11.76
N GLU A 260 6.44 30.94 11.88
CA GLU A 260 6.77 32.21 11.25
C GLU A 260 8.13 32.09 10.54
N ASP A 261 8.40 32.97 9.58
CA ASP A 261 9.58 32.86 8.71
C ASP A 261 10.80 33.51 9.38
N ASP A 262 11.39 32.83 10.36
CA ASP A 262 12.43 33.36 11.24
C ASP A 262 13.81 32.68 11.13
N ASN A 263 13.93 31.63 10.31
CA ASN A 263 15.21 31.00 9.99
C ASN A 263 15.66 31.31 8.55
N ALA A 264 16.97 31.32 8.34
CA ALA A 264 17.56 31.46 7.01
C ALA A 264 17.82 30.09 6.37
N PRO A 265 17.67 29.96 5.03
CA PRO A 265 18.06 28.75 4.31
C PRO A 265 19.56 28.49 4.42
N TYR A 266 19.94 27.22 4.56
CA TYR A 266 21.33 26.77 4.73
C TYR A 266 21.66 25.52 3.91
N VAL A 267 22.96 25.28 3.68
CA VAL A 267 23.46 24.05 3.04
C VAL A 267 24.07 23.14 4.10
N ASN A 268 23.68 21.87 4.10
CA ASN A 268 24.26 20.85 4.97
C ASN A 268 25.21 19.97 4.16
N GLY A 269 26.52 20.24 4.26
CA GLY A 269 27.56 19.53 3.52
C GLY A 269 28.18 20.38 2.42
N THR A 270 28.00 20.00 1.16
CA THR A 270 28.60 20.65 -0.02
C THR A 270 27.56 21.43 -0.82
N ASP A 271 27.91 22.65 -1.18
CA ASP A 271 27.20 23.54 -2.13
C ASP A 271 27.48 23.21 -3.61
N THR A 272 28.39 22.28 -3.87
CA THR A 272 28.95 22.00 -5.20
C THR A 272 28.64 20.57 -5.66
N ALA A 273 28.17 20.40 -6.90
CA ALA A 273 27.91 19.11 -7.53
C ALA A 273 28.71 18.94 -8.83
N ASP A 274 29.53 17.88 -8.88
CA ASP A 274 30.23 17.44 -10.09
C ASP A 274 29.31 16.57 -10.96
N ILE A 275 29.10 16.98 -12.21
CA ILE A 275 28.21 16.33 -13.17
C ILE A 275 29.00 15.94 -14.42
N VAL A 276 28.88 14.68 -14.85
CA VAL A 276 29.44 14.21 -16.12
C VAL A 276 28.32 13.74 -17.06
N ILE A 277 28.19 14.40 -18.21
CA ILE A 277 27.21 14.09 -19.25
C ILE A 277 27.94 13.41 -20.42
N SER A 278 27.68 12.12 -20.63
CA SER A 278 28.34 11.29 -21.65
C SER A 278 27.34 10.70 -22.64
N PHE A 279 26.74 9.54 -22.35
CA PHE A 279 25.85 8.82 -23.27
C PHE A 279 24.37 9.21 -23.11
N ASN A 280 23.92 9.56 -21.90
CA ASN A 280 22.61 10.17 -21.70
C ASN A 280 22.67 11.65 -22.07
N ARG A 281 21.98 12.01 -23.16
CA ARG A 281 21.96 13.33 -23.78
C ARG A 281 20.53 13.80 -24.07
N THR A 282 19.53 13.18 -23.43
CA THR A 282 18.11 13.40 -23.71
C THR A 282 17.55 14.66 -23.05
N LYS A 283 16.76 15.43 -23.81
CA LYS A 283 15.96 16.53 -23.29
C LYS A 283 15.04 16.05 -22.15
N GLY A 284 15.13 16.72 -21.00
CA GLY A 284 14.42 16.36 -19.78
C GLY A 284 15.22 15.47 -18.84
N GLY A 285 16.39 14.96 -19.25
CA GLY A 285 17.33 14.27 -18.36
C GLY A 285 17.78 15.20 -17.23
N SER A 286 17.72 14.70 -16.00
CA SER A 286 18.11 15.39 -14.76
C SER A 286 19.43 14.84 -14.21
N PHE A 287 20.34 15.72 -13.83
CA PHE A 287 21.71 15.41 -13.44
C PHE A 287 22.13 16.19 -12.19
N GLY A 288 22.77 15.51 -11.24
CA GLY A 288 23.16 16.09 -9.95
C GLY A 288 21.96 16.44 -9.05
N SER A 289 22.22 16.50 -7.75
CA SER A 289 21.27 16.96 -6.73
C SER A 289 22.04 17.78 -5.71
N LEU A 290 21.56 18.98 -5.44
CA LEU A 290 22.03 19.84 -4.36
C LEU A 290 20.87 20.16 -3.42
N PHE A 291 21.12 20.07 -2.12
CA PHE A 291 20.08 20.21 -1.10
C PHE A 291 20.25 21.50 -0.33
N VAL A 292 19.20 22.34 -0.36
CA VAL A 292 19.06 23.49 0.55
C VAL A 292 18.04 23.10 1.62
N PHE A 293 18.41 23.36 2.87
CA PHE A 293 17.62 23.07 4.04
C PHE A 293 17.11 24.39 4.60
N ASP A 294 15.90 24.38 5.11
CA ASP A 294 15.34 25.47 5.88
C ASP A 294 14.59 24.89 7.08
N ARG A 295 14.70 25.51 8.24
CA ARG A 295 13.97 25.04 9.42
C ARG A 295 12.48 25.35 9.29
N ASP A 296 12.16 26.42 8.58
CA ASP A 296 10.80 26.92 8.40
C ASP A 296 10.02 26.01 7.44
N LEU A 297 8.69 25.96 7.60
CA LEU A 297 7.81 25.08 6.83
C LEU A 297 7.27 25.78 5.59
N THR A 298 7.62 25.28 4.41
CA THR A 298 7.06 25.81 3.15
C THR A 298 5.60 25.37 2.97
N PRO A 299 4.63 26.31 2.93
CA PRO A 299 3.22 25.96 2.91
C PRO A 299 2.79 25.36 1.57
N ILE A 300 2.52 24.05 1.55
CA ILE A 300 2.07 23.30 0.34
C ILE A 300 0.80 23.89 -0.30
N TYR A 301 -0.03 24.59 0.48
CA TYR A 301 -1.23 25.28 -0.01
C TYR A 301 -1.53 26.54 0.80
N PRO A 302 -1.91 27.67 0.16
CA PRO A 302 -2.06 27.89 -1.29
C PRO A 302 -0.74 27.85 -2.07
N ILE A 303 -0.81 27.32 -3.29
CA ILE A 303 0.34 27.08 -4.20
C ILE A 303 1.14 28.39 -4.46
N ASP A 304 0.46 29.53 -4.49
CA ASP A 304 1.09 30.83 -4.70
C ASP A 304 2.03 31.23 -3.54
N GLN A 305 1.90 30.66 -2.34
CA GLN A 305 2.82 30.91 -1.24
C GLN A 305 4.09 30.04 -1.36
N SER A 306 3.96 28.74 -1.66
CA SER A 306 5.13 27.87 -1.87
C SER A 306 5.97 28.28 -3.09
N HIS A 307 5.34 28.67 -4.20
CA HIS A 307 6.07 29.01 -5.43
C HIS A 307 6.76 30.39 -5.40
N ASN A 308 6.34 31.29 -4.50
CA ASN A 308 6.97 32.61 -4.39
C ASN A 308 7.98 32.68 -3.24
N LYS A 309 7.94 31.78 -2.23
CA LYS A 309 8.90 31.78 -1.11
C LYS A 309 10.35 31.74 -1.62
N TYR A 310 10.77 30.64 -2.26
CA TYR A 310 12.11 30.53 -2.85
C TYR A 310 12.13 30.88 -4.33
N VAL A 311 12.99 31.82 -4.72
CA VAL A 311 13.21 32.24 -6.10
C VAL A 311 14.65 31.94 -6.49
N GLY A 312 14.84 30.95 -7.37
CA GLY A 312 16.15 30.57 -7.88
C GLY A 312 16.51 31.24 -9.20
N THR A 313 17.74 31.77 -9.32
CA THR A 313 18.26 32.51 -10.48
C THR A 313 19.60 31.93 -10.94
N LEU A 314 19.67 31.49 -12.20
CA LEU A 314 20.92 31.05 -12.83
C LEU A 314 21.77 32.28 -13.21
N LEU A 315 22.94 32.43 -12.59
CA LEU A 315 23.85 33.57 -12.75
C LEU A 315 24.82 33.35 -13.91
N ASN A 316 24.29 33.17 -15.14
CA ASN A 316 25.14 33.03 -16.33
C ASN A 316 24.65 33.87 -17.51
N SER A 317 25.60 34.43 -18.27
CA SER A 317 25.36 35.30 -19.42
C SER A 317 25.50 34.58 -20.77
N ASP A 318 26.00 33.34 -20.83
CA ASP A 318 26.11 32.57 -22.08
C ASP A 318 24.72 32.15 -22.60
N PRO A 319 24.29 32.60 -23.80
CA PRO A 319 23.04 32.17 -24.41
C PRO A 319 22.94 30.66 -24.58
N TRP A 320 24.06 29.99 -24.91
CA TRP A 320 24.08 28.54 -25.12
C TRP A 320 23.75 27.78 -23.83
N ILE A 321 24.18 28.27 -22.66
CA ILE A 321 23.84 27.69 -21.35
C ILE A 321 22.34 27.85 -21.10
N LYS A 322 21.78 29.04 -21.32
CA LYS A 322 20.35 29.34 -21.11
C LYS A 322 19.41 28.55 -22.04
N GLU A 323 19.88 28.21 -23.25
CA GLU A 323 19.16 27.35 -24.20
C GLU A 323 19.33 25.85 -23.91
N THR A 324 20.39 25.46 -23.19
CA THR A 324 20.75 24.05 -22.96
C THR A 324 20.33 23.53 -21.59
N PHE A 325 20.36 24.37 -20.54
CA PHE A 325 20.16 23.97 -19.15
C PHE A 325 19.03 24.73 -18.45
N ASP A 326 18.32 24.02 -17.58
CA ASP A 326 17.40 24.56 -16.57
C ASP A 326 17.77 23.99 -15.18
N ILE A 327 17.26 24.60 -14.12
CA ILE A 327 17.28 24.00 -12.78
C ILE A 327 15.85 23.64 -12.39
N LYS A 328 15.66 22.40 -11.93
CA LYS A 328 14.42 21.90 -11.36
C LYS A 328 14.52 21.93 -9.85
N ASP A 329 13.63 22.70 -9.22
CA ASP A 329 13.40 22.73 -7.77
C ASP A 329 12.28 21.74 -7.41
N THR A 330 12.49 20.92 -6.39
CA THR A 330 11.44 20.14 -5.72
C THR A 330 11.68 20.09 -4.21
N PHE A 331 10.67 20.38 -3.40
CA PHE A 331 10.79 20.41 -1.94
C PHE A 331 10.09 19.25 -1.23
N SER A 332 10.55 18.95 -0.01
CA SER A 332 9.97 17.94 0.88
C SER A 332 10.17 18.32 2.35
N GLU A 333 9.14 18.14 3.18
CA GLU A 333 9.30 18.21 4.63
C GLU A 333 10.01 16.95 5.14
N LYS A 334 11.08 17.12 5.92
CA LYS A 334 11.76 16.05 6.65
C LYS A 334 11.72 16.35 8.14
N LYS A 335 11.89 15.33 8.98
CA LYS A 335 12.10 15.53 10.42
C LYS A 335 13.61 15.57 10.68
N ALA A 336 14.09 16.65 11.26
CA ALA A 336 15.49 16.85 11.59
C ALA A 336 15.99 15.71 12.50
N SER A 337 17.24 15.28 12.30
CA SER A 337 17.86 14.17 13.04
C SER A 337 18.01 14.43 14.54
N HIS A 338 17.99 15.70 14.95
CA HIS A 338 17.98 16.16 16.34
C HIS A 338 16.65 16.87 16.61
N GLY A 339 16.04 16.69 17.79
CA GLY A 339 14.73 17.24 18.14
C GLY A 339 13.53 16.55 17.46
N GLY A 340 13.67 16.05 16.23
CA GLY A 340 12.60 15.38 15.49
C GLY A 340 11.52 16.34 14.97
N ILE A 341 11.83 17.63 14.93
CA ILE A 341 10.99 18.74 14.43
C ILE A 341 11.04 18.75 12.91
N ARG A 342 10.00 19.28 12.25
CA ARG A 342 9.95 19.32 10.78
C ARG A 342 10.72 20.52 10.26
N GLU A 343 11.49 20.28 9.20
CA GLU A 343 12.29 21.23 8.42
C GLU A 343 11.97 21.01 6.93
N THR A 344 12.02 22.06 6.11
CA THR A 344 11.87 21.95 4.65
C THR A 344 13.21 21.63 4.00
N VAL A 345 13.22 20.73 3.01
CA VAL A 345 14.41 20.43 2.20
C VAL A 345 14.07 20.53 0.71
N HIS A 346 14.72 21.47 0.03
CA HIS A 346 14.68 21.66 -1.42
C HIS A 346 15.80 20.86 -2.09
N ASP A 347 15.47 20.17 -3.19
CA ASP A 347 16.38 19.44 -4.08
C ASP A 347 16.44 20.17 -5.43
N TYR A 348 17.63 20.69 -5.75
CA TYR A 348 17.93 21.39 -6.99
C TYR A 348 18.71 20.48 -7.94
N GLN A 349 18.11 20.18 -9.10
CA GLN A 349 18.66 19.26 -10.10
C GLN A 349 18.87 19.98 -11.44
N LEU A 350 20.01 19.74 -12.12
CA LEU A 350 20.30 20.30 -13.44
C LEU A 350 19.56 19.51 -14.53
N VAL A 351 18.81 20.19 -15.41
CA VAL A 351 17.98 19.54 -16.44
C VAL A 351 18.35 20.00 -17.84
N LEU A 352 18.42 19.07 -18.81
CA LEU A 352 18.64 19.39 -20.23
C LEU A 352 17.37 19.90 -20.92
N LYS A 353 17.44 21.06 -21.57
CA LYS A 353 16.33 21.69 -22.32
C LYS A 353 16.25 21.25 -23.79
N ARG A 354 17.32 20.64 -24.31
CA ARG A 354 17.48 20.10 -25.67
C ARG A 354 18.32 18.82 -25.64
N ASN A 355 18.28 18.04 -26.71
CA ASN A 355 19.25 16.96 -26.90
C ASN A 355 20.64 17.55 -27.24
N LEU A 356 21.71 16.89 -26.79
CA LEU A 356 23.09 17.30 -27.07
C LEU A 356 23.70 16.45 -28.20
N TYR A 357 24.45 17.07 -29.11
CA TYR A 357 25.14 16.32 -30.18
C TYR A 357 26.34 15.54 -29.65
N VAL A 358 26.59 14.35 -30.20
CA VAL A 358 27.69 13.44 -29.79
C VAL A 358 29.08 14.06 -29.84
N THR A 359 29.28 15.10 -30.66
CA THR A 359 30.54 15.86 -30.80
C THR A 359 30.74 16.96 -29.75
N GLU A 360 29.73 17.29 -28.95
CA GLU A 360 29.84 18.33 -27.92
C GLU A 360 30.77 17.88 -26.78
N ASN A 361 31.86 18.64 -26.60
CA ASN A 361 32.87 18.48 -25.57
C ASN A 361 33.08 19.83 -24.86
N ARG A 362 32.66 19.97 -23.60
CA ARG A 362 32.72 21.23 -22.84
C ARG A 362 32.84 20.97 -21.34
N THR A 363 33.58 21.81 -20.63
CA THR A 363 33.58 21.91 -19.16
C THR A 363 33.06 23.28 -18.75
N LEU A 364 32.11 23.33 -17.82
CA LEU A 364 31.34 24.53 -17.48
C LEU A 364 31.11 24.61 -15.98
N TYR A 365 31.09 25.82 -15.44
CA TYR A 365 30.67 26.09 -14.07
C TYR A 365 29.39 26.92 -14.11
N LEU A 366 28.37 26.48 -13.36
CA LEU A 366 27.06 27.10 -13.31
C LEU A 366 26.74 27.51 -11.87
N ASP A 367 26.64 28.81 -11.63
CA ASP A 367 26.26 29.37 -10.33
C ASP A 367 24.74 29.63 -10.31
N TYR A 368 24.07 29.13 -9.29
CA TYR A 368 22.62 29.27 -9.09
C TYR A 368 22.34 29.87 -7.72
N LEU A 369 21.78 31.08 -7.71
CA LEU A 369 21.42 31.81 -6.50
C LEU A 369 19.99 31.47 -6.11
N VAL A 370 19.80 30.86 -4.95
CA VAL A 370 18.49 30.65 -4.31
C VAL A 370 18.26 31.80 -3.34
N ASN A 371 17.11 32.45 -3.42
CA ASN A 371 16.71 33.54 -2.52
C ASN A 371 15.36 33.23 -1.89
N ASP A 372 15.32 33.14 -0.57
CA ASP A 372 14.09 33.25 0.21
C ASP A 372 13.59 34.71 0.18
N THR A 373 12.33 34.90 -0.19
CA THR A 373 11.69 36.22 -0.29
C THR A 373 10.81 36.56 0.90
N THR A 374 10.49 35.61 1.78
CA THR A 374 9.69 35.86 2.99
C THR A 374 10.56 36.10 4.22
N TYR A 375 11.78 35.57 4.25
CA TYR A 375 12.71 35.77 5.37
C TYR A 375 13.10 37.26 5.52
N PRO A 376 12.90 37.89 6.70
CA PRO A 376 13.12 39.32 6.89
C PRO A 376 14.60 39.71 7.08
N GLY A 377 15.50 38.75 7.26
CA GLY A 377 16.92 38.97 7.51
C GLY A 377 17.77 39.15 6.24
N LEU A 378 19.00 39.64 6.41
CA LEU A 378 19.93 39.88 5.29
C LEU A 378 20.57 38.61 4.71
N GLU A 379 20.38 37.45 5.37
CA GLU A 379 21.03 36.18 5.05
C GLU A 379 20.13 35.18 4.30
N GLY A 380 19.00 35.64 3.74
CA GLY A 380 18.02 34.81 3.01
C GLY A 380 18.48 34.20 1.67
N THR A 381 19.79 34.18 1.37
CA THR A 381 20.32 33.72 0.07
C THR A 381 21.37 32.63 0.20
N VAL A 382 21.24 31.60 -0.62
CA VAL A 382 22.20 30.49 -0.76
C VAL A 382 22.73 30.43 -2.19
N MET A 383 24.03 30.20 -2.35
CA MET A 383 24.65 29.93 -3.66
C MET A 383 24.86 28.44 -3.84
N LEU A 384 24.56 27.93 -5.04
CA LEU A 384 24.79 26.55 -5.45
C LEU A 384 25.66 26.51 -6.70
N HIS A 385 26.55 25.53 -6.79
CA HIS A 385 27.56 25.41 -7.85
C HIS A 385 27.45 24.06 -8.58
N PHE A 386 27.22 24.06 -9.90
CA PHE A 386 27.25 22.85 -10.71
C PHE A 386 28.46 22.87 -11.64
N ASN A 387 29.36 21.90 -11.47
CA ASN A 387 30.53 21.70 -12.33
C ASN A 387 30.20 20.63 -13.38
N VAL A 388 29.93 21.07 -14.61
CA VAL A 388 29.35 20.23 -15.67
C VAL A 388 30.40 19.91 -16.72
N THR A 389 30.73 18.63 -16.85
CA THR A 389 31.63 18.08 -17.88
C THR A 389 30.85 17.28 -18.91
N ILE A 390 30.75 17.80 -20.13
CA ILE A 390 30.14 17.12 -21.28
C ILE A 390 31.25 16.44 -22.08
N LEU A 391 31.22 15.11 -22.16
CA LEU A 391 32.24 14.29 -22.83
C LEU A 391 31.75 13.79 -24.21
N PRO A 392 32.53 13.94 -25.29
CA PRO A 392 32.12 13.52 -26.63
C PRO A 392 32.03 11.99 -26.71
N VAL A 393 31.05 11.49 -27.47
CA VAL A 393 30.78 10.05 -27.60
C VAL A 393 31.39 9.51 -28.90
N PRO A 394 32.37 8.58 -28.84
CA PRO A 394 32.95 7.99 -30.03
C PRO A 394 32.06 6.88 -30.60
N ILE A 395 31.52 7.09 -31.79
CA ILE A 395 30.84 6.04 -32.56
C ILE A 395 31.90 5.08 -33.12
N ARG A 396 31.95 3.85 -32.60
CA ARG A 396 32.90 2.81 -33.01
C ARG A 396 32.38 1.42 -32.67
N PHE A 397 32.92 0.38 -33.31
CA PHE A 397 32.70 -1.01 -32.92
C PHE A 397 33.76 -1.48 -31.91
N ALA A 398 33.42 -2.50 -31.11
CA ALA A 398 34.41 -3.23 -30.32
C ALA A 398 35.39 -3.98 -31.24
N ASN A 399 36.64 -4.16 -30.79
CA ASN A 399 37.70 -4.80 -31.59
C ASN A 399 37.58 -6.34 -31.55
N ILE A 400 36.47 -6.86 -32.09
CA ILE A 400 36.13 -8.29 -32.14
C ILE A 400 35.68 -8.67 -33.56
N THR A 401 36.01 -9.89 -33.99
CA THR A 401 35.49 -10.46 -35.23
C THR A 401 34.10 -11.03 -34.99
N HIS A 402 33.08 -10.45 -35.62
CA HIS A 402 31.72 -10.98 -35.53
C HIS A 402 31.57 -12.18 -36.48
N ILE A 403 31.39 -13.37 -35.91
CA ILE A 403 31.18 -14.61 -36.67
C ILE A 403 29.78 -15.14 -36.33
N PHE A 404 28.97 -15.37 -37.35
CA PHE A 404 27.63 -15.95 -37.25
C PHE A 404 27.58 -17.27 -38.03
N THR A 405 26.90 -18.27 -37.50
CA THR A 405 26.71 -19.58 -38.14
C THR A 405 25.27 -19.71 -38.61
N LEU A 406 25.05 -20.02 -39.89
CA LEU A 406 23.73 -20.16 -40.50
C LEU A 406 23.67 -21.44 -41.32
N THR A 407 22.62 -22.25 -41.18
CA THR A 407 22.46 -23.43 -42.04
C THR A 407 21.93 -23.04 -43.43
N ARG A 408 22.44 -23.70 -44.47
CA ARG A 408 21.96 -23.57 -45.87
C ARG A 408 20.48 -23.91 -46.07
N ARG A 409 19.81 -24.48 -45.07
CA ARG A 409 18.38 -24.82 -45.10
C ARG A 409 17.47 -23.71 -44.56
N ALA A 410 18.02 -22.64 -43.97
CA ALA A 410 17.24 -21.55 -43.39
C ALA A 410 16.24 -20.93 -44.38
N SER A 411 15.07 -20.53 -43.87
CA SER A 411 14.03 -19.84 -44.62
C SER A 411 14.30 -18.33 -44.74
N VAL A 412 13.61 -17.67 -45.68
CA VAL A 412 13.51 -16.20 -45.70
C VAL A 412 12.95 -15.68 -44.37
N TYR A 413 13.44 -14.52 -43.94
CA TYR A 413 13.23 -13.87 -42.64
C TYR A 413 13.82 -14.56 -41.41
N ALA A 414 14.59 -15.64 -41.56
CA ALA A 414 15.30 -16.24 -40.43
C ALA A 414 16.32 -15.27 -39.82
N GLN A 415 16.25 -15.06 -38.50
CA GLN A 415 17.20 -14.20 -37.79
C GLN A 415 18.56 -14.88 -37.64
N VAL A 416 19.64 -14.13 -37.92
CA VAL A 416 21.03 -14.62 -37.91
C VAL A 416 21.78 -14.12 -36.68
N GLY A 417 21.59 -12.86 -36.29
CA GLY A 417 22.30 -12.26 -35.17
C GLY A 417 22.04 -10.75 -35.03
N ARG A 418 22.64 -10.15 -34.01
CA ARG A 418 22.54 -8.71 -33.69
C ARG A 418 23.94 -8.08 -33.70
N VAL A 419 24.03 -6.84 -34.18
CA VAL A 419 25.27 -6.05 -34.24
C VAL A 419 24.97 -4.65 -33.70
N CYS A 420 25.80 -4.13 -32.79
CA CYS A 420 25.69 -2.76 -32.29
C CYS A 420 27.06 -2.11 -32.08
N VAL A 421 27.08 -0.78 -31.98
CA VAL A 421 28.26 0.00 -31.61
C VAL A 421 28.67 -0.21 -30.14
N ASP A 422 29.90 0.14 -29.81
CA ASP A 422 30.44 0.13 -28.45
C ASP A 422 29.53 0.94 -27.50
N HIS A 423 29.25 0.39 -26.31
CA HIS A 423 28.33 0.98 -25.32
C HIS A 423 26.88 1.24 -25.79
N CYS A 424 26.37 0.54 -26.81
CA CYS A 424 25.05 0.81 -27.40
C CYS A 424 23.88 0.89 -26.37
N LEU A 425 23.89 0.08 -25.31
CA LEU A 425 22.86 0.09 -24.25
C LEU A 425 22.84 1.36 -23.36
N GLN A 426 23.84 2.24 -23.46
CA GLN A 426 23.90 3.49 -22.70
C GLN A 426 23.41 4.70 -23.51
N ILE A 427 23.18 4.53 -24.82
CA ILE A 427 22.77 5.60 -25.73
C ILE A 427 21.34 6.04 -25.38
N ASP A 428 21.20 7.31 -25.03
CA ASP A 428 19.90 7.95 -24.82
C ASP A 428 19.97 9.39 -25.37
N GLY A 429 19.13 9.70 -26.36
CA GLY A 429 18.99 11.06 -26.93
C GLY A 429 19.58 11.29 -28.33
N PHE A 430 20.18 10.27 -28.94
CA PHE A 430 20.63 10.28 -30.34
C PHE A 430 20.49 8.87 -30.97
N GLY A 431 20.30 8.80 -32.29
CA GLY A 431 20.08 7.55 -33.03
C GLY A 431 21.30 7.07 -33.83
N VAL A 432 21.45 5.76 -33.99
CA VAL A 432 22.49 5.14 -34.83
C VAL A 432 21.85 4.19 -35.84
N THR A 433 22.02 4.48 -37.11
CA THR A 433 21.52 3.65 -38.21
C THR A 433 22.56 2.62 -38.63
N TYR A 434 22.11 1.45 -39.09
CA TYR A 434 22.98 0.36 -39.53
C TYR A 434 22.64 -0.06 -40.97
N ARG A 435 23.68 -0.25 -41.80
CA ARG A 435 23.59 -0.73 -43.19
C ARG A 435 24.63 -1.82 -43.48
N LEU A 436 24.39 -2.63 -44.50
CA LEU A 436 25.22 -3.76 -44.90
C LEU A 436 25.83 -3.50 -46.29
N GLU A 437 27.15 -3.65 -46.42
CA GLU A 437 27.89 -3.45 -47.66
C GLU A 437 28.74 -4.69 -48.01
N VAL A 438 29.00 -4.89 -49.30
CA VAL A 438 29.83 -6.00 -49.80
C VAL A 438 31.31 -5.56 -49.85
N PRO A 439 32.28 -6.35 -49.33
CA PRO A 439 33.68 -5.93 -49.24
C PRO A 439 34.37 -5.70 -50.59
N ASP A 440 34.05 -6.52 -51.60
CA ASP A 440 34.57 -6.39 -52.96
C ASP A 440 33.41 -6.25 -53.96
N LYS A 441 33.48 -5.21 -54.80
CA LYS A 441 32.48 -4.88 -55.83
C LYS A 441 32.89 -5.35 -57.23
N ASN A 442 34.10 -5.92 -57.39
CA ASN A 442 34.67 -6.36 -58.67
C ASN A 442 34.53 -7.88 -58.93
N VAL A 443 33.62 -8.54 -58.22
CA VAL A 443 33.40 -9.99 -58.31
C VAL A 443 32.44 -10.34 -59.45
N SER A 444 32.47 -11.57 -59.96
CA SER A 444 31.53 -12.03 -61.00
C SER A 444 30.07 -11.90 -60.54
N ALA A 445 29.16 -11.63 -61.47
CA ALA A 445 27.74 -11.44 -61.18
C ALA A 445 27.12 -12.64 -60.42
N ASP A 446 27.58 -13.86 -60.72
CA ASP A 446 27.18 -15.08 -60.03
C ASP A 446 27.56 -15.06 -58.54
N LEU A 447 28.79 -14.65 -58.19
CA LEU A 447 29.18 -14.52 -56.77
C LEU A 447 28.52 -13.30 -56.12
N LEU A 448 28.33 -12.21 -56.88
CA LEU A 448 27.65 -11.01 -56.38
C LEU A 448 26.22 -11.35 -55.91
N SER A 449 25.54 -12.24 -56.64
CA SER A 449 24.19 -12.71 -56.26
C SER A 449 24.14 -13.55 -54.98
N CYS A 450 25.27 -14.13 -54.52
CA CYS A 450 25.33 -14.78 -53.21
C CYS A 450 25.14 -13.77 -52.05
N TYR A 451 25.58 -12.51 -52.23
CA TYR A 451 25.46 -11.49 -51.19
C TYR A 451 24.03 -10.98 -50.97
N ALA A 452 23.09 -11.30 -51.86
CA ALA A 452 21.66 -11.03 -51.66
C ALA A 452 21.02 -11.90 -50.57
N ALA A 453 21.72 -12.94 -50.09
CA ALA A 453 21.23 -13.89 -49.09
C ALA A 453 20.91 -13.25 -47.73
N ILE A 454 21.69 -12.27 -47.28
CA ILE A 454 21.55 -11.63 -45.96
C ILE A 454 21.23 -10.15 -46.12
N SER A 455 20.37 -9.63 -45.24
CA SER A 455 20.04 -8.22 -45.12
C SER A 455 20.08 -7.79 -43.65
N ILE A 456 20.03 -6.48 -43.41
CA ILE A 456 20.02 -5.87 -42.08
C ILE A 456 18.79 -4.98 -41.91
N THR A 457 18.20 -4.98 -40.72
CA THR A 457 17.15 -4.06 -40.30
C THR A 457 17.51 -3.50 -38.92
N GLN A 458 16.90 -2.41 -38.49
CA GLN A 458 17.25 -1.74 -37.22
C GLN A 458 16.15 -1.97 -36.19
N SER A 459 16.51 -2.13 -34.91
CA SER A 459 15.54 -2.22 -33.81
C SER A 459 14.64 -0.97 -33.76
N SER A 460 13.43 -1.09 -33.19
CA SER A 460 12.49 0.03 -33.00
C SER A 460 13.07 1.23 -32.24
N GLU A 461 14.05 1.00 -31.36
CA GLU A 461 14.76 2.02 -30.59
C GLU A 461 16.10 2.47 -31.23
N GLY A 462 16.44 1.97 -32.42
CA GLY A 462 17.69 2.32 -33.12
C GLY A 462 18.99 1.80 -32.47
N VAL A 463 18.92 1.09 -31.34
CA VAL A 463 20.11 0.67 -30.57
C VAL A 463 20.99 -0.34 -31.33
N TRP A 464 20.39 -1.30 -32.04
CA TRP A 464 21.14 -2.35 -32.76
C TRP A 464 20.55 -2.72 -34.13
N GLY A 465 21.43 -3.21 -35.02
CA GLY A 465 21.05 -3.85 -36.28
C GLY A 465 20.79 -5.35 -36.09
N LEU A 466 19.67 -5.84 -36.61
CA LEU A 466 19.33 -7.26 -36.71
C LEU A 466 19.63 -7.78 -38.12
N LEU A 467 20.41 -8.84 -38.21
CA LEU A 467 20.74 -9.55 -39.44
C LEU A 467 19.69 -10.65 -39.70
N TYR A 468 19.17 -10.73 -40.92
CA TYR A 468 18.17 -11.73 -41.30
C TYR A 468 18.39 -12.25 -42.73
N VAL A 469 17.88 -13.45 -43.01
CA VAL A 469 17.92 -14.07 -44.34
C VAL A 469 16.91 -13.39 -45.27
N ASN A 470 17.39 -12.85 -46.39
CA ASN A 470 16.59 -12.18 -47.41
C ASN A 470 16.32 -13.07 -48.64
N ASP A 471 17.29 -13.91 -49.03
CA ASP A 471 17.13 -14.89 -50.13
C ASP A 471 17.64 -16.27 -49.68
N SER A 472 16.71 -17.23 -49.55
CA SER A 472 17.04 -18.61 -49.16
C SER A 472 17.54 -19.48 -50.31
N GLU A 473 17.31 -19.11 -51.58
CA GLU A 473 17.85 -19.86 -52.72
C GLU A 473 19.33 -19.54 -52.92
N ALA A 474 19.74 -18.28 -52.68
CA ALA A 474 21.15 -17.89 -52.64
C ALA A 474 21.98 -18.75 -51.66
N LEU A 475 21.45 -19.06 -50.46
CA LEU A 475 22.11 -19.91 -49.46
C LEU A 475 22.32 -21.37 -49.93
N ARG A 476 21.42 -21.90 -50.78
CA ARG A 476 21.43 -23.30 -51.23
C ARG A 476 22.37 -23.56 -52.40
N ARG A 477 22.78 -22.51 -53.12
CA ARG A 477 23.72 -22.63 -54.24
C ARG A 477 25.07 -23.15 -53.78
N SER A 478 25.60 -24.13 -54.51
CA SER A 478 26.93 -24.70 -54.29
C SER A 478 28.06 -23.69 -54.43
N ASP A 479 27.83 -22.65 -55.24
CA ASP A 479 28.84 -21.65 -55.60
C ASP A 479 29.01 -20.59 -54.49
N CYS A 480 28.00 -20.46 -53.62
CA CYS A 480 28.03 -19.56 -52.48
C CYS A 480 28.70 -20.27 -51.29
N GLN A 481 29.93 -19.85 -50.98
CA GLN A 481 30.69 -20.25 -49.79
C GLN A 481 30.36 -19.33 -48.60
N ASP A 482 31.17 -19.36 -47.55
CA ASP A 482 31.03 -18.45 -46.40
C ASP A 482 31.07 -16.99 -46.85
N LEU A 483 30.11 -16.19 -46.37
CA LEU A 483 29.87 -14.82 -46.82
C LEU A 483 30.56 -13.83 -45.89
N GLN A 484 31.17 -12.79 -46.45
CA GLN A 484 31.81 -11.72 -45.70
C GLN A 484 31.12 -10.39 -46.03
N TYR A 485 30.73 -9.64 -45.01
CA TYR A 485 30.07 -8.34 -45.18
C TYR A 485 30.77 -7.27 -44.35
N VAL A 486 30.64 -6.01 -44.77
CA VAL A 486 30.98 -4.83 -43.96
C VAL A 486 29.67 -4.27 -43.40
N VAL A 487 29.53 -4.23 -42.08
CA VAL A 487 28.45 -3.47 -41.42
C VAL A 487 28.96 -2.06 -41.20
N VAL A 488 28.17 -1.06 -41.62
CA VAL A 488 28.44 0.35 -41.33
C VAL A 488 27.35 0.88 -40.40
N ALA A 489 27.78 1.47 -39.28
CA ALA A 489 26.97 2.24 -38.37
C ALA A 489 27.15 3.74 -38.65
N GLN A 490 26.06 4.49 -38.70
CA GLN A 490 26.02 5.92 -39.04
C GLN A 490 25.11 6.67 -38.07
N GLU A 491 25.64 7.64 -37.34
CA GLU A 491 24.87 8.47 -36.41
C GLU A 491 24.05 9.53 -37.17
N GLU A 492 22.80 9.73 -36.75
CA GLU A 492 21.78 10.43 -37.55
C GLU A 492 22.06 11.93 -37.76
N HIS A 493 22.58 12.65 -36.76
CA HIS A 493 22.70 14.12 -36.82
C HIS A 493 24.05 14.59 -37.37
N THR A 494 25.15 14.03 -36.86
CA THR A 494 26.53 14.41 -37.20
C THR A 494 27.11 13.59 -38.34
N GLN A 495 26.42 12.53 -38.78
CA GLN A 495 26.80 11.68 -39.90
C GLN A 495 28.16 10.99 -39.71
N LEU A 496 28.56 10.79 -38.44
CA LEU A 496 29.76 10.02 -38.09
C LEU A 496 29.54 8.55 -38.40
N GLU A 497 30.49 7.95 -39.13
CA GLU A 497 30.45 6.54 -39.53
C GLU A 497 31.53 5.70 -38.84
N ALA A 498 31.17 4.47 -38.50
CA ALA A 498 32.08 3.41 -38.11
C ALA A 498 31.73 2.14 -38.88
N SER A 499 32.72 1.28 -39.16
CA SER A 499 32.49 0.01 -39.85
C SER A 499 33.22 -1.16 -39.20
N THR A 500 32.66 -2.36 -39.37
CA THR A 500 33.26 -3.62 -38.92
C THR A 500 32.97 -4.74 -39.92
N GLN A 501 33.82 -5.76 -39.94
CA GLN A 501 33.64 -6.94 -40.79
C GLN A 501 32.89 -8.03 -40.03
N ILE A 502 31.92 -8.65 -40.71
CA ILE A 502 31.18 -9.80 -40.21
C ILE A 502 31.36 -11.00 -41.15
N HIS A 503 31.47 -12.19 -40.57
CA HIS A 503 31.61 -13.45 -41.29
C HIS A 503 30.38 -14.33 -41.02
N VAL A 504 29.72 -14.78 -42.08
CA VAL A 504 28.56 -15.69 -42.01
C VAL A 504 28.98 -17.05 -42.58
N VAL A 505 29.18 -18.01 -41.68
CA VAL A 505 29.61 -19.38 -42.00
C VAL A 505 28.38 -20.22 -42.38
N LEU A 506 28.42 -20.86 -43.54
CA LEU A 506 27.28 -21.59 -44.12
C LEU A 506 27.36 -23.10 -43.85
N ASP A 507 26.61 -23.57 -42.85
CA ASP A 507 26.63 -24.95 -42.40
C ASP A 507 25.66 -25.88 -43.17
N GLY A 508 26.09 -27.13 -43.39
CA GLY A 508 25.38 -28.18 -44.10
C GLY A 508 25.70 -28.31 -45.60
N GLU A 509 25.32 -29.44 -46.18
CA GLU A 509 25.56 -29.76 -47.59
C GLU A 509 24.65 -28.97 -48.56
N ALA A 510 25.24 -28.44 -49.63
CA ALA A 510 24.51 -27.77 -50.71
C ALA A 510 23.76 -28.79 -51.59
N SER A 511 22.42 -28.77 -51.55
CA SER A 511 21.59 -29.72 -52.30
C SER A 511 21.20 -29.19 -53.69
N LYS A 512 21.48 -29.95 -54.75
CA LYS A 512 20.97 -29.68 -56.12
C LYS A 512 19.47 -29.94 -56.30
N ALA A 513 18.74 -30.24 -55.23
CA ALA A 513 17.32 -30.54 -55.29
C ALA A 513 16.50 -29.24 -55.33
N ALA A 514 16.05 -28.87 -56.53
CA ALA A 514 14.89 -28.00 -56.70
C ALA A 514 13.65 -28.71 -56.16
N GLN A 515 13.46 -28.70 -54.84
CA GLN A 515 12.19 -29.06 -54.24
C GLN A 515 11.19 -27.96 -54.63
N GLY A 516 10.33 -28.30 -55.59
CA GLY A 516 9.47 -27.35 -56.29
C GLY A 516 8.61 -26.50 -55.35
N GLY A 517 8.17 -25.35 -55.86
CA GLY A 517 7.54 -24.27 -55.10
C GLY A 517 6.29 -24.64 -54.31
N GLN A 518 6.47 -25.30 -53.18
CA GLN A 518 5.55 -25.24 -52.06
C GLN A 518 5.73 -23.87 -51.42
N GLN A 519 4.67 -23.06 -51.48
CA GLN A 519 4.59 -21.75 -50.86
C GLN A 519 4.85 -21.90 -49.36
N LEU A 520 5.87 -21.19 -48.84
CA LEU A 520 6.18 -21.17 -47.41
C LEU A 520 4.97 -20.62 -46.65
N GLN A 521 4.47 -21.38 -45.67
CA GLN A 521 3.33 -21.02 -44.83
C GLN A 521 3.82 -20.46 -43.49
N SER A 522 2.91 -19.90 -42.68
CA SER A 522 3.27 -19.54 -41.31
C SER A 522 3.46 -20.82 -40.47
N CYS A 523 4.48 -20.84 -39.61
CA CYS A 523 4.60 -21.90 -38.60
C CYS A 523 3.39 -21.90 -37.65
N ALA A 524 2.86 -20.72 -37.33
CA ALA A 524 1.78 -20.53 -36.37
C ALA A 524 0.44 -21.17 -36.80
N GLU A 525 0.27 -21.53 -38.07
CA GLU A 525 -0.91 -22.27 -38.54
C GLU A 525 -0.96 -23.71 -38.00
N LYS A 526 0.17 -24.28 -37.56
CA LYS A 526 0.26 -25.71 -37.22
C LYS A 526 -0.08 -25.92 -35.74
N ARG A 527 -1.28 -26.46 -35.50
CA ARG A 527 -1.79 -26.80 -34.17
C ARG A 527 -1.07 -27.98 -33.51
N TRP A 528 -0.67 -29.00 -34.28
CA TRP A 528 -0.14 -30.24 -33.72
C TRP A 528 1.38 -30.32 -33.84
N ARG A 529 2.04 -30.88 -32.82
CA ARG A 529 3.50 -31.05 -32.78
C ARG A 529 4.07 -31.75 -34.00
N GLY A 530 3.46 -32.85 -34.45
CA GLY A 530 3.92 -33.62 -35.62
C GLY A 530 3.84 -32.84 -36.94
N ASP A 531 2.80 -32.02 -37.09
CA ASP A 531 2.65 -31.14 -38.26
C ASP A 531 3.64 -29.96 -38.19
N CYS A 532 3.90 -29.44 -36.99
CA CYS A 532 4.87 -28.38 -36.77
C CYS A 532 6.30 -28.82 -37.13
N GLU A 533 6.81 -29.90 -36.52
CA GLU A 533 8.20 -30.37 -36.71
C GLU A 533 8.48 -30.95 -38.12
N SER A 534 7.42 -31.19 -38.91
CA SER A 534 7.51 -31.59 -40.32
C SER A 534 7.34 -30.42 -41.31
N ALA A 535 6.73 -29.31 -40.90
CA ALA A 535 6.51 -28.14 -41.74
C ALA A 535 7.77 -27.30 -41.98
N ARG A 536 7.76 -26.60 -43.12
CA ARG A 536 8.67 -25.49 -43.42
C ARG A 536 7.87 -24.19 -43.39
N GLY A 537 8.32 -23.21 -42.62
CA GLY A 537 7.71 -21.89 -42.57
C GLY A 537 8.71 -20.77 -42.75
N LEU A 538 8.18 -19.55 -42.92
CA LEU A 538 8.94 -18.30 -42.89
C LEU A 538 9.62 -18.12 -41.52
N GLY A 539 10.76 -17.43 -41.47
CA GLY A 539 11.53 -17.21 -40.23
C GLY A 539 12.32 -18.41 -39.70
N ALA A 540 12.08 -19.63 -40.18
CA ALA A 540 12.67 -20.84 -39.62
C ALA A 540 14.20 -20.92 -39.82
N THR A 541 14.96 -20.75 -38.74
CA THR A 541 16.44 -20.73 -38.73
C THR A 541 17.07 -22.07 -39.11
N THR A 542 16.40 -23.19 -38.85
CA THR A 542 16.84 -24.54 -39.24
C THR A 542 16.23 -25.04 -40.56
N GLY A 543 15.35 -24.23 -41.18
CA GLY A 543 14.51 -24.63 -42.31
C GLY A 543 13.28 -25.45 -41.96
N ARG A 544 12.97 -25.64 -40.67
CA ARG A 544 11.72 -26.24 -40.16
C ARG A 544 11.20 -25.47 -38.95
N CYS A 545 9.88 -25.52 -38.75
CA CYS A 545 9.27 -24.93 -37.58
C CYS A 545 9.62 -25.69 -36.29
N GLN A 546 9.55 -24.99 -35.15
CA GLN A 546 9.87 -25.47 -33.83
C GLN A 546 8.62 -25.50 -32.96
N TRP A 547 8.40 -26.59 -32.23
CA TRP A 547 7.26 -26.74 -31.32
C TRP A 547 7.64 -26.40 -29.88
N ARG A 548 6.93 -25.45 -29.27
CA ARG A 548 6.94 -25.25 -27.82
C ARG A 548 5.78 -26.01 -27.20
N GLN A 549 6.08 -26.83 -26.19
CA GLN A 549 5.07 -27.50 -25.38
C GLN A 549 4.84 -26.71 -24.08
N GLY A 550 3.69 -26.06 -23.98
CA GLY A 550 3.33 -25.24 -22.82
C GLY A 550 2.54 -25.98 -21.75
N THR A 551 2.09 -25.21 -20.76
CA THR A 551 1.44 -25.70 -19.54
C THR A 551 -0.09 -25.69 -19.66
N GLN A 552 -0.70 -26.86 -19.89
CA GLN A 552 -2.15 -27.05 -20.18
C GLN A 552 -3.14 -26.75 -19.02
N LYS A 553 -2.74 -26.03 -17.96
CA LYS A 553 -3.54 -25.90 -16.72
C LYS A 553 -4.27 -24.56 -16.54
N ALA A 554 -3.84 -23.51 -17.22
CA ALA A 554 -4.42 -22.15 -17.13
C ALA A 554 -3.95 -21.29 -18.33
N ILE A 555 -4.41 -20.04 -18.40
CA ILE A 555 -3.78 -19.02 -19.27
C ILE A 555 -2.33 -18.81 -18.79
N SER A 556 -1.36 -19.07 -19.65
CA SER A 556 0.08 -19.02 -19.33
C SER A 556 0.87 -18.35 -20.46
N GLU A 557 1.97 -17.69 -20.13
CA GLU A 557 2.93 -17.15 -21.12
C GLU A 557 3.69 -18.30 -21.83
N ASP A 558 3.93 -19.39 -21.09
CA ASP A 558 4.41 -20.67 -21.63
C ASP A 558 3.22 -21.53 -22.11
N TYR A 559 2.63 -21.10 -23.23
CA TYR A 559 1.58 -21.79 -23.97
C TYR A 559 2.13 -22.63 -25.12
N SER A 560 1.43 -23.71 -25.48
CA SER A 560 1.83 -24.60 -26.57
C SER A 560 1.64 -23.89 -27.91
N THR A 561 2.62 -23.92 -28.79
CA THR A 561 2.52 -23.29 -30.12
C THR A 561 3.60 -23.78 -31.08
N CYS A 562 3.39 -23.53 -32.37
CA CYS A 562 4.38 -23.75 -33.42
C CYS A 562 4.94 -22.42 -33.92
N SER A 563 6.27 -22.25 -33.88
CA SER A 563 6.94 -20.99 -34.18
C SER A 563 8.22 -21.20 -35.01
N PRO A 564 8.72 -20.17 -35.71
CA PRO A 564 9.94 -20.29 -36.53
C PRO A 564 11.22 -20.57 -35.72
N ASP A 565 11.43 -19.84 -34.63
CA ASP A 565 12.57 -19.99 -33.73
C ASP A 565 12.15 -19.61 -32.32
N LEU A 566 12.26 -20.54 -31.36
CA LEU A 566 11.77 -20.33 -29.99
C LEU A 566 12.57 -19.29 -29.18
N ARG A 567 13.65 -18.73 -29.75
CA ARG A 567 14.45 -17.66 -29.13
C ARG A 567 13.94 -16.26 -29.48
N THR A 568 13.11 -16.12 -30.52
CA THR A 568 12.52 -14.84 -30.95
C THR A 568 11.00 -14.91 -31.03
N CYS A 569 10.41 -16.09 -31.23
CA CYS A 569 8.96 -16.26 -31.36
C CYS A 569 8.46 -17.50 -30.60
N PRO A 570 7.49 -17.38 -29.66
CA PRO A 570 6.92 -16.14 -29.16
C PRO A 570 7.71 -15.63 -27.95
N ASP A 571 8.36 -14.47 -28.10
CA ASP A 571 9.08 -13.75 -27.02
C ASP A 571 8.30 -12.55 -26.44
N SER A 572 7.08 -12.32 -26.95
CA SER A 572 6.18 -11.18 -26.64
C SER A 572 6.65 -9.81 -27.15
N VAL A 573 7.67 -9.74 -28.03
CA VAL A 573 8.22 -8.50 -28.59
C VAL A 573 8.25 -8.58 -30.12
N CYS A 574 7.21 -8.08 -30.78
CA CYS A 574 7.18 -7.92 -32.23
C CYS A 574 8.32 -7.01 -32.72
N ASP A 575 9.42 -7.61 -33.19
CA ASP A 575 10.63 -6.88 -33.53
C ASP A 575 10.65 -6.37 -34.99
N ALA A 576 11.76 -5.74 -35.39
CA ALA A 576 11.90 -5.12 -36.70
C ALA A 576 12.06 -6.11 -37.87
N VAL A 577 12.28 -7.39 -37.61
CA VAL A 577 12.25 -8.47 -38.62
C VAL A 577 10.83 -9.01 -38.71
N GLU A 578 10.19 -9.32 -37.58
CA GLU A 578 8.85 -9.90 -37.54
C GLU A 578 7.76 -8.93 -38.04
N SER A 579 7.93 -7.64 -37.76
CA SER A 579 7.04 -6.58 -38.28
C SER A 579 7.10 -6.38 -39.80
N LYS A 580 8.05 -7.00 -40.53
CA LYS A 580 8.09 -6.95 -42.00
C LYS A 580 6.99 -7.78 -42.66
N ASP A 581 6.62 -8.90 -42.05
CA ASP A 581 5.55 -9.78 -42.52
C ASP A 581 4.91 -10.46 -41.31
N MET A 582 3.64 -10.13 -41.05
CA MET A 582 2.88 -10.64 -39.89
C MET A 582 2.73 -12.17 -39.89
N THR A 583 3.03 -12.87 -40.99
CA THR A 583 3.02 -14.34 -41.04
C THR A 583 4.28 -14.99 -40.48
N ILE A 584 5.35 -14.24 -40.19
CA ILE A 584 6.59 -14.75 -39.56
C ILE A 584 6.29 -15.19 -38.12
N CYS A 585 5.90 -14.25 -37.26
CA CYS A 585 5.48 -14.47 -35.88
C CYS A 585 4.17 -13.71 -35.60
N PRO A 586 3.02 -14.22 -36.07
CA PRO A 586 1.73 -13.62 -35.72
C PRO A 586 1.47 -13.70 -34.21
N GLN A 587 2.10 -14.65 -33.49
CA GLN A 587 1.99 -14.72 -32.03
C GLN A 587 2.38 -13.41 -31.34
N ASP A 588 3.44 -12.72 -31.76
CA ASP A 588 3.90 -11.48 -31.11
C ASP A 588 3.46 -10.21 -31.86
N CYS A 589 3.27 -10.29 -33.18
CA CYS A 589 2.90 -9.14 -34.01
C CYS A 589 1.40 -8.95 -34.24
N THR A 590 0.52 -9.93 -33.93
CA THR A 590 -0.91 -9.80 -34.28
C THR A 590 -1.58 -8.62 -33.59
N LYS A 591 -2.40 -7.88 -34.35
CA LYS A 591 -3.35 -6.90 -33.81
C LYS A 591 -4.80 -7.41 -33.90
N GLU A 592 -5.03 -8.40 -34.76
CA GLU A 592 -6.31 -9.02 -35.06
C GLU A 592 -6.93 -9.75 -33.85
N PRO A 593 -8.26 -9.94 -33.82
CA PRO A 593 -8.92 -10.61 -32.71
C PRO A 593 -8.37 -12.02 -32.46
N VAL A 594 -8.13 -12.32 -31.19
CA VAL A 594 -7.71 -13.63 -30.69
C VAL A 594 -8.91 -14.27 -30.01
N ILE A 595 -9.24 -15.49 -30.39
CA ILE A 595 -10.45 -16.20 -29.97
C ILE A 595 -10.06 -17.24 -28.91
N GLY A 596 -10.76 -17.23 -27.78
CA GLY A 596 -10.45 -18.09 -26.63
C GLY A 596 -9.68 -17.37 -25.52
N GLY A 597 -9.21 -18.13 -24.53
CA GLY A 597 -8.61 -17.58 -23.31
C GLY A 597 -7.19 -17.07 -23.58
N HIS A 598 -6.99 -15.75 -23.58
CA HIS A 598 -5.70 -15.12 -23.87
C HIS A 598 -5.48 -13.82 -23.09
N GLU A 599 -4.22 -13.40 -22.95
CA GLU A 599 -3.83 -12.02 -22.62
C GLU A 599 -2.97 -11.44 -23.74
N ARG A 600 -3.10 -10.13 -24.02
CA ARG A 600 -2.29 -9.42 -25.02
C ARG A 600 -1.01 -8.81 -24.44
N GLY A 601 -0.05 -8.49 -25.32
CA GLY A 601 1.15 -7.74 -24.96
C GLY A 601 0.87 -6.32 -24.47
N LEU A 602 1.85 -5.70 -23.79
CA LEU A 602 1.74 -4.36 -23.19
C LEU A 602 1.44 -3.25 -24.21
N SER A 603 1.84 -3.44 -25.47
CA SER A 603 1.56 -2.57 -26.62
C SER A 603 0.16 -2.75 -27.23
N GLY A 604 -0.63 -3.73 -26.76
CA GLY A 604 -1.90 -4.14 -27.37
C GLY A 604 -1.76 -5.03 -28.62
N SER A 605 -0.53 -5.33 -29.06
CA SER A 605 -0.22 -6.36 -30.06
C SER A 605 0.28 -7.64 -29.38
N GLY A 606 0.19 -8.75 -30.11
CA GLY A 606 0.70 -10.05 -29.68
C GLY A 606 -0.12 -10.75 -28.59
N ILE A 607 0.23 -12.00 -28.37
CA ILE A 607 -0.38 -12.96 -27.44
C ILE A 607 0.65 -13.22 -26.35
N LYS A 608 0.55 -12.44 -25.29
CA LYS A 608 1.41 -12.55 -24.12
C LYS A 608 1.15 -13.88 -23.40
N ALA A 609 -0.11 -14.28 -23.26
CA ALA A 609 -0.48 -15.54 -22.62
C ALA A 609 -1.69 -16.17 -23.31
N CYS A 610 -1.80 -17.50 -23.24
CA CYS A 610 -2.84 -18.27 -23.92
C CYS A 610 -3.23 -19.51 -23.11
N HIS A 611 -4.48 -19.97 -23.24
CA HIS A 611 -4.99 -21.17 -22.58
C HIS A 611 -4.95 -22.38 -23.51
N GLY A 612 -4.02 -23.30 -23.27
CA GLY A 612 -3.86 -24.51 -24.07
C GLY A 612 -2.89 -24.31 -25.25
N THR A 613 -3.38 -24.56 -26.46
CA THR A 613 -2.61 -24.51 -27.70
C THR A 613 -2.99 -23.27 -28.51
N CYS A 614 -2.00 -22.44 -28.83
CA CYS A 614 -2.14 -21.25 -29.67
C CYS A 614 -1.79 -21.55 -31.12
N TYR A 615 -2.69 -21.19 -32.04
CA TYR A 615 -2.41 -21.19 -33.48
C TYR A 615 -3.04 -19.98 -34.16
N CYS A 616 -2.39 -19.47 -35.21
CA CYS A 616 -2.76 -18.24 -35.90
C CYS A 616 -2.88 -18.45 -37.41
N PHE A 617 -3.85 -17.77 -38.00
CA PHE A 617 -3.98 -17.53 -39.44
C PHE A 617 -3.87 -16.02 -39.69
N SER A 618 -3.71 -15.61 -40.94
CA SER A 618 -3.47 -14.21 -41.33
C SER A 618 -4.53 -13.18 -40.85
N GLU A 619 -5.73 -13.63 -40.48
CA GLU A 619 -6.84 -12.77 -40.03
C GLU A 619 -7.23 -12.93 -38.55
N LYS A 620 -6.72 -13.96 -37.83
CA LYS A 620 -7.13 -14.28 -36.45
C LYS A 620 -6.28 -15.37 -35.83
N CYS A 621 -6.19 -15.35 -34.50
CA CYS A 621 -5.58 -16.41 -33.71
C CYS A 621 -6.60 -17.12 -32.80
N PHE A 622 -6.28 -18.34 -32.40
CA PHE A 622 -7.09 -19.21 -31.55
C PHE A 622 -6.27 -19.70 -30.36
N CYS A 623 -6.90 -19.70 -29.18
CA CYS A 623 -6.35 -20.11 -27.90
C CYS A 623 -7.31 -21.07 -27.20
N GLU A 624 -7.13 -22.37 -27.46
CA GLU A 624 -8.01 -23.42 -26.95
C GLU A 624 -7.27 -24.62 -26.40
N ILE A 625 -7.86 -25.28 -25.41
CA ILE A 625 -7.38 -26.56 -24.91
C ILE A 625 -7.78 -27.64 -25.92
N ASP A 626 -6.82 -28.46 -26.33
CA ASP A 626 -7.12 -29.66 -27.12
C ASP A 626 -8.03 -30.58 -26.30
N PRO A 627 -9.25 -30.92 -26.78
CA PRO A 627 -10.09 -31.87 -26.07
C PRO A 627 -9.32 -33.18 -25.98
N VAL A 628 -9.01 -33.60 -24.77
CA VAL A 628 -8.36 -34.90 -24.53
C VAL A 628 -9.32 -35.96 -25.07
N GLU A 629 -8.96 -36.56 -26.20
CA GLU A 629 -9.49 -37.88 -26.56
C GLU A 629 -9.08 -38.81 -25.43
N GLU A 630 -10.02 -39.08 -24.51
CA GLU A 630 -9.88 -40.12 -23.52
C GLU A 630 -9.74 -41.45 -24.25
N VAL A 631 -8.48 -41.87 -24.43
CA VAL A 631 -8.14 -43.20 -24.93
C VAL A 631 -8.88 -44.23 -24.09
N LEU A 632 -9.78 -44.99 -24.74
CA LEU A 632 -10.68 -45.95 -24.12
C LEU A 632 -9.94 -47.00 -23.27
N CYS A 633 -9.74 -46.71 -21.98
CA CYS A 633 -9.12 -47.63 -21.02
C CYS A 633 -9.79 -47.62 -19.63
N ASP A 634 -10.76 -46.74 -19.37
CA ASP A 634 -11.35 -46.58 -18.03
C ASP A 634 -12.50 -47.57 -17.76
N ASP A 635 -13.32 -47.93 -18.75
CA ASP A 635 -14.43 -48.89 -18.57
C ASP A 635 -13.96 -50.31 -18.23
N MET A 636 -12.85 -50.78 -18.81
CA MET A 636 -12.26 -52.06 -18.42
C MET A 636 -11.68 -52.02 -17.00
N CYS A 637 -11.08 -50.90 -16.60
CA CYS A 637 -10.52 -50.76 -15.26
C CYS A 637 -11.64 -50.67 -14.20
N LYS A 638 -12.68 -49.87 -14.46
CA LYS A 638 -13.89 -49.77 -13.62
C LYS A 638 -14.64 -51.10 -13.51
N THR A 639 -14.78 -51.87 -14.59
CA THR A 639 -15.42 -53.20 -14.52
C THR A 639 -14.54 -54.23 -13.79
N ILE A 640 -13.22 -54.21 -13.93
CA ILE A 640 -12.31 -55.07 -13.16
C ILE A 640 -12.34 -54.71 -11.67
N ILE A 641 -12.29 -53.42 -11.31
CA ILE A 641 -12.36 -52.97 -9.91
C ILE A 641 -13.73 -53.30 -9.31
N ALA A 642 -14.84 -53.04 -10.04
CA ALA A 642 -16.19 -53.37 -9.57
C ALA A 642 -16.39 -54.89 -9.39
N THR A 643 -15.90 -55.71 -10.32
CA THR A 643 -15.99 -57.18 -10.20
C THR A 643 -15.08 -57.74 -9.10
N ALA A 644 -13.88 -57.18 -8.89
CA ALA A 644 -13.01 -57.54 -7.77
C ALA A 644 -13.61 -57.17 -6.41
N LEU A 645 -14.22 -55.98 -6.29
CA LEU A 645 -14.93 -55.56 -5.08
C LEU A 645 -16.18 -56.42 -4.83
N LEU A 646 -16.91 -56.78 -5.88
CA LEU A 646 -18.09 -57.64 -5.76
C LEU A 646 -17.71 -59.08 -5.38
N LEU A 647 -16.60 -59.61 -5.91
CA LEU A 647 -16.01 -60.88 -5.49
C LEU A 647 -15.52 -60.84 -4.03
N SER A 648 -14.84 -59.78 -3.60
CA SER A 648 -14.38 -59.65 -2.21
C SER A 648 -15.55 -59.53 -1.24
N PHE A 649 -16.64 -58.88 -1.63
CA PHE A 649 -17.90 -58.80 -0.88
C PHE A 649 -18.58 -60.17 -0.76
N ILE A 650 -18.67 -60.94 -1.86
CA ILE A 650 -19.21 -62.31 -1.85
C ILE A 650 -18.37 -63.23 -0.96
N VAL A 651 -17.03 -63.20 -1.07
CA VAL A 651 -16.13 -63.98 -0.21
C VAL A 651 -16.28 -63.58 1.26
N SER A 652 -16.42 -62.28 1.55
CA SER A 652 -16.65 -61.78 2.91
C SER A 652 -18.00 -62.25 3.47
N ILE A 653 -19.06 -62.28 2.66
CA ILE A 653 -20.37 -62.85 3.05
C ILE A 653 -20.28 -64.36 3.28
N LEU A 654 -19.57 -65.10 2.43
CA LEU A 654 -19.41 -66.55 2.59
C LEU A 654 -18.58 -66.91 3.84
N LEU A 655 -17.50 -66.17 4.11
CA LEU A 655 -16.71 -66.31 5.34
C LEU A 655 -17.52 -65.90 6.57
N SER A 656 -18.23 -64.77 6.52
CA SER A 656 -19.13 -64.32 7.58
C SER A 656 -20.22 -65.36 7.87
N SER A 657 -20.86 -65.91 6.84
CA SER A 657 -21.85 -66.99 6.95
C SER A 657 -21.25 -68.27 7.56
N TYR A 658 -20.03 -68.66 7.16
CA TYR A 658 -19.31 -69.79 7.76
C TYR A 658 -19.02 -69.57 9.25
N PHE A 659 -18.53 -68.39 9.64
CA PHE A 659 -18.28 -68.04 11.04
C PHE A 659 -19.58 -67.92 11.86
N ILE A 660 -20.64 -67.32 11.30
CA ILE A 660 -21.96 -67.20 11.93
C ILE A 660 -22.62 -68.58 12.11
N HIS A 661 -22.49 -69.49 11.13
CA HIS A 661 -22.97 -70.86 11.26
C HIS A 661 -22.20 -71.63 12.34
N ARG A 662 -20.88 -71.42 12.45
CA ARG A 662 -20.04 -71.98 13.52
C ARG A 662 -20.39 -71.39 14.90
N TYR A 663 -20.72 -70.10 14.96
CA TYR A 663 -21.11 -69.39 16.18
C TYR A 663 -22.49 -69.83 16.70
N HIS A 664 -23.48 -69.98 15.81
CA HIS A 664 -24.84 -70.38 16.20
C HIS A 664 -24.99 -71.83 16.66
N LYS A 665 -23.96 -72.68 16.52
CA LYS A 665 -23.97 -74.04 17.10
C LYS A 665 -23.68 -74.05 18.60
N ASN A 666 -22.94 -73.05 19.11
CA ASN A 666 -22.43 -73.02 20.49
C ASN A 666 -22.75 -71.69 21.20
N SER A 667 -24.01 -71.44 21.58
CA SER A 667 -24.42 -70.85 22.89
C SER A 667 -25.87 -70.31 22.90
N PRO A 668 -26.52 -70.15 24.08
CA PRO A 668 -27.95 -69.87 24.19
C PRO A 668 -28.37 -68.42 23.87
N LYS A 669 -29.67 -68.26 23.57
CA LYS A 669 -30.40 -66.98 23.39
C LYS A 669 -31.35 -66.72 24.59
N PRO A 670 -32.23 -65.70 24.56
CA PRO A 670 -32.04 -64.29 24.97
C PRO A 670 -32.96 -63.94 26.18
N PRO A 671 -33.22 -62.65 26.53
CA PRO A 671 -34.34 -61.87 25.92
C PRO A 671 -33.92 -60.43 25.48
N ILE A 672 -34.38 -59.85 24.34
CA ILE A 672 -35.70 -59.19 24.06
C ILE A 672 -35.85 -57.86 24.84
N ALA A 673 -36.20 -56.68 24.28
CA ALA A 673 -36.56 -56.15 22.93
C ALA A 673 -36.22 -54.62 22.90
N SER A 674 -36.36 -53.79 21.85
CA SER A 674 -37.00 -53.79 20.50
C SER A 674 -36.20 -52.83 19.59
N ALA A 675 -35.94 -53.13 18.30
CA ALA A 675 -36.70 -52.72 17.10
C ALA A 675 -36.89 -51.17 16.93
N GLU A 676 -36.84 -50.54 15.75
CA GLU A 676 -36.88 -51.00 14.34
C GLU A 676 -36.29 -49.87 13.45
N MET A 677 -35.30 -50.14 12.58
CA MET A 677 -35.43 -50.33 11.12
C MET A 677 -35.95 -49.12 10.28
N THR A 678 -35.02 -48.52 9.54
CA THR A 678 -35.14 -48.03 8.13
C THR A 678 -36.45 -47.41 7.60
N PHE A 679 -36.38 -46.21 7.02
CA PHE A 679 -36.25 -46.06 5.55
C PHE A 679 -35.93 -44.61 5.10
N ARG A 680 -35.43 -44.51 3.86
CA ARG A 680 -35.16 -43.31 3.04
C ARG A 680 -36.02 -42.06 3.34
N ARG A 681 -35.42 -40.87 3.25
CA ARG A 681 -36.01 -39.73 2.52
C ARG A 681 -34.99 -38.89 1.74
N PRO A 682 -35.42 -38.18 0.69
CA PRO A 682 -34.54 -37.52 -0.28
C PRO A 682 -34.34 -36.03 0.02
N ALA A 683 -33.52 -35.37 -0.82
CA ALA A 683 -33.43 -33.91 -0.85
C ALA A 683 -34.79 -33.25 -1.09
N GLN A 684 -35.10 -32.22 -0.30
CA GLN A 684 -36.17 -31.28 -0.56
C GLN A 684 -35.75 -29.90 -0.06
N ALA A 685 -35.66 -28.94 -0.97
CA ALA A 685 -35.66 -27.52 -0.63
C ALA A 685 -37.05 -27.13 -0.11
N TYR A 686 -37.10 -26.24 0.88
CA TYR A 686 -38.32 -25.51 1.22
C TYR A 686 -38.00 -24.03 1.44
N PRO A 687 -38.87 -23.11 1.00
CA PRO A 687 -38.68 -21.68 1.12
C PRO A 687 -39.18 -21.15 2.46
N ILE A 688 -38.74 -19.95 2.84
CA ILE A 688 -39.41 -19.14 3.86
C ILE A 688 -39.87 -17.85 3.19
N SER A 689 -41.16 -17.79 2.87
CA SER A 689 -41.86 -16.58 2.49
C SER A 689 -42.41 -15.89 3.75
N PHE A 690 -42.21 -14.58 3.87
CA PHE A 690 -42.98 -13.75 4.80
C PHE A 690 -44.25 -13.22 4.10
N PRO A 691 -45.40 -13.20 4.78
CA PRO A 691 -46.68 -12.91 4.13
C PRO A 691 -46.84 -11.41 3.84
N ALA A 692 -47.00 -11.06 2.57
CA ALA A 692 -47.53 -9.76 2.18
C ALA A 692 -49.05 -9.75 2.37
N ASN A 693 -49.53 -9.01 3.38
CA ASN A 693 -50.96 -8.73 3.52
C ASN A 693 -51.18 -7.22 3.68
N ASN A 694 -51.70 -6.59 2.62
CA ASN A 694 -52.09 -5.19 2.64
C ASN A 694 -53.42 -5.02 3.39
N LEU A 695 -53.40 -4.36 4.54
CA LEU A 695 -54.61 -3.75 5.12
C LEU A 695 -54.27 -2.39 5.73
N ARG A 696 -55.20 -1.45 5.55
CA ARG A 696 -54.97 -0.02 5.75
C ARG A 696 -55.11 0.40 7.22
N ARG A 697 -54.38 1.49 7.55
CA ARG A 697 -54.82 2.62 8.41
C ARG A 697 -54.61 2.50 9.93
N GLY A 698 -53.71 3.35 10.43
CA GLY A 698 -54.05 4.25 11.55
C GLY A 698 -53.31 4.09 12.87
N SER A 699 -53.25 5.21 13.59
CA SER A 699 -52.83 5.41 14.99
C SER A 699 -51.35 5.25 15.37
N GLN A 700 -50.92 6.18 16.22
CA GLN A 700 -49.69 6.14 17.00
C GLN A 700 -49.74 4.98 18.00
N GLU A 701 -48.58 4.40 18.31
CA GLU A 701 -48.20 4.14 19.71
C GLU A 701 -46.66 4.15 19.84
N SER A 702 -46.20 4.59 21.01
CA SER A 702 -44.79 4.65 21.45
C SER A 702 -44.38 3.34 22.15
N ILE A 703 -43.24 3.30 22.87
CA ILE A 703 -42.73 2.19 23.73
C ILE A 703 -41.92 1.15 22.91
N GLU A 704 -40.71 0.69 23.27
CA GLU A 704 -39.74 1.04 24.33
C GLU A 704 -38.30 0.70 23.90
N THR A 705 -37.30 1.01 24.73
CA THR A 705 -35.89 0.60 24.54
C THR A 705 -35.69 -0.90 24.76
N ASP A 706 -35.59 -1.68 23.67
CA ASP A 706 -35.09 -3.04 23.74
C ASP A 706 -33.58 -3.05 24.06
N THR A 707 -33.26 -3.56 25.26
CA THR A 707 -31.88 -3.86 25.64
C THR A 707 -31.39 -5.07 24.85
N PHE A 708 -30.40 -4.89 23.98
CA PHE A 708 -29.73 -5.99 23.27
C PHE A 708 -29.05 -6.95 24.28
N LYS A 709 -29.79 -7.97 24.73
CA LYS A 709 -29.23 -9.07 25.52
C LYS A 709 -28.42 -9.98 24.60
N ILE A 710 -27.11 -9.99 24.78
CA ILE A 710 -26.20 -10.90 24.08
C ILE A 710 -26.44 -12.32 24.63
N PRO A 711 -26.76 -13.32 23.80
CA PRO A 711 -26.94 -14.69 24.27
C PRO A 711 -25.65 -15.23 24.89
N GLU A 712 -25.75 -15.78 26.11
CA GLU A 712 -24.63 -16.46 26.77
C GLU A 712 -24.22 -17.71 25.96
N ASP A 713 -22.91 -17.88 25.79
CA ASP A 713 -22.32 -19.07 25.16
C ASP A 713 -21.34 -19.71 26.15
N PRO A 714 -21.77 -20.73 26.93
CA PRO A 714 -20.97 -21.31 28.01
C PRO A 714 -19.61 -21.89 27.58
N LYS A 715 -19.40 -22.13 26.27
CA LYS A 715 -18.10 -22.57 25.74
C LYS A 715 -17.06 -21.44 25.72
N TRP A 716 -17.51 -20.20 25.60
CA TRP A 716 -16.66 -19.02 25.41
C TRP A 716 -16.78 -18.00 26.56
N GLU A 717 -17.81 -18.07 27.39
CA GLU A 717 -17.97 -17.17 28.54
C GLU A 717 -16.83 -17.37 29.56
N PHE A 718 -16.23 -16.26 29.99
CA PHE A 718 -15.12 -16.23 30.94
C PHE A 718 -15.52 -15.45 32.20
N PRO A 719 -15.26 -15.96 33.42
CA PRO A 719 -15.64 -15.26 34.64
C PRO A 719 -14.96 -13.88 34.75
N ARG A 720 -15.74 -12.79 34.66
CA ARG A 720 -15.24 -11.40 34.71
C ARG A 720 -14.31 -11.13 35.91
N LYS A 721 -14.61 -11.74 37.08
CA LYS A 721 -13.79 -11.68 38.31
C LYS A 721 -12.38 -12.29 38.20
N ASN A 722 -12.13 -13.13 37.19
CA ASN A 722 -10.82 -13.73 36.91
C ASN A 722 -10.04 -12.91 35.84
N LEU A 723 -10.57 -11.78 35.38
CA LEU A 723 -9.95 -10.91 34.37
C LEU A 723 -9.54 -9.59 35.03
N VAL A 724 -8.24 -9.31 35.07
CA VAL A 724 -7.71 -8.03 35.54
C VAL A 724 -7.26 -7.21 34.35
N LEU A 725 -7.97 -6.13 34.06
CA LEU A 725 -7.62 -5.18 33.01
C LEU A 725 -6.41 -4.33 33.44
N GLY A 726 -5.55 -3.98 32.48
CA GLY A 726 -4.38 -3.13 32.67
C GLY A 726 -4.31 -2.03 31.61
N LYS A 727 -3.09 -1.65 31.21
CA LYS A 727 -2.88 -0.50 30.30
C LYS A 727 -3.57 -0.65 28.94
N THR A 728 -4.07 0.47 28.41
CA THR A 728 -4.53 0.57 27.02
C THR A 728 -3.38 0.25 26.07
N LEU A 729 -3.67 -0.55 25.04
CA LEU A 729 -2.76 -0.91 23.94
C LEU A 729 -3.07 -0.11 22.66
N GLY A 730 -4.34 0.27 22.48
CA GLY A 730 -4.80 1.15 21.40
C GLY A 730 -6.29 1.47 21.55
N GLU A 731 -6.70 2.62 21.04
CA GLU A 731 -8.09 3.07 21.01
C GLU A 731 -8.35 3.80 19.69
N GLY A 732 -9.49 3.54 19.04
CA GLY A 732 -9.75 4.07 17.69
C GLY A 732 -11.14 3.75 17.14
N GLU A 733 -11.30 3.74 15.81
CA GLU A 733 -12.58 3.45 15.12
C GLU A 733 -13.10 2.02 15.40
N PHE A 734 -12.19 1.10 15.75
CA PHE A 734 -12.47 -0.32 16.03
C PHE A 734 -12.69 -0.65 17.52
N GLY A 735 -12.92 0.38 18.36
CA GLY A 735 -13.10 0.25 19.80
C GLY A 735 -11.82 0.50 20.62
N LYS A 736 -11.78 -0.04 21.84
CA LYS A 736 -10.69 0.09 22.81
C LYS A 736 -10.07 -1.28 23.08
N VAL A 737 -8.74 -1.37 23.03
CA VAL A 737 -7.99 -2.60 23.32
C VAL A 737 -7.07 -2.34 24.51
N VAL A 738 -7.16 -3.17 25.54
CA VAL A 738 -6.30 -3.10 26.74
C VAL A 738 -5.51 -4.41 26.92
N LYS A 739 -4.33 -4.32 27.53
CA LYS A 739 -3.60 -5.49 28.04
C LYS A 739 -4.30 -5.96 29.30
N ALA A 740 -4.46 -7.25 29.49
CA ALA A 740 -5.07 -7.81 30.69
C ALA A 740 -4.39 -9.11 31.13
N THR A 741 -4.69 -9.51 32.36
CA THR A 741 -4.24 -10.76 32.98
C THR A 741 -5.46 -11.63 33.25
N ALA A 742 -5.54 -12.78 32.59
CA ALA A 742 -6.62 -13.75 32.77
C ALA A 742 -6.15 -14.91 33.66
N PHE A 743 -6.79 -15.09 34.81
CA PHE A 743 -6.49 -16.17 35.75
C PHE A 743 -7.31 -17.41 35.44
N ARG A 744 -6.69 -18.60 35.51
CA ARG A 744 -7.35 -19.90 35.24
C ARG A 744 -7.92 -20.04 33.83
N LEU A 745 -7.29 -19.39 32.84
CA LEU A 745 -7.73 -19.40 31.45
C LEU A 745 -7.73 -20.83 30.88
N LYS A 746 -8.89 -21.27 30.35
CA LYS A 746 -9.14 -22.64 29.88
C LYS A 746 -8.76 -23.74 30.89
N GLY A 747 -8.94 -23.47 32.18
CA GLY A 747 -8.73 -24.44 33.27
C GLY A 747 -7.27 -24.65 33.70
N LYS A 748 -6.29 -24.03 33.03
CA LYS A 748 -4.87 -24.13 33.42
C LYS A 748 -4.57 -23.35 34.69
N ALA A 749 -3.74 -23.89 35.58
CA ALA A 749 -3.27 -23.17 36.75
C ALA A 749 -2.40 -21.96 36.37
N GLY A 750 -2.45 -20.88 37.18
CA GLY A 750 -1.70 -19.65 36.94
C GLY A 750 -2.50 -18.56 36.20
N TYR A 751 -1.76 -17.66 35.54
CA TYR A 751 -2.30 -16.53 34.77
C TYR A 751 -1.76 -16.54 33.34
N THR A 752 -2.52 -15.91 32.43
CA THR A 752 -2.10 -15.71 31.04
C THR A 752 -2.23 -14.24 30.68
N THR A 753 -1.20 -13.70 30.02
CA THR A 753 -1.26 -12.34 29.45
C THR A 753 -2.12 -12.37 28.20
N VAL A 754 -3.15 -11.53 28.15
CA VAL A 754 -4.13 -11.46 27.05
C VAL A 754 -4.35 -10.01 26.63
N ALA A 755 -4.94 -9.81 25.46
CA ALA A 755 -5.53 -8.53 25.07
C ALA A 755 -7.06 -8.62 25.21
N VAL A 756 -7.70 -7.51 25.58
CA VAL A 756 -9.16 -7.41 25.70
C VAL A 756 -9.66 -6.29 24.82
N LYS A 757 -10.44 -6.63 23.79
CA LYS A 757 -11.13 -5.67 22.92
C LYS A 757 -12.54 -5.41 23.49
N MET A 758 -12.90 -4.14 23.59
CA MET A 758 -14.15 -3.66 24.17
C MET A 758 -14.64 -2.40 23.45
N LEU A 759 -15.89 -2.02 23.69
CA LEU A 759 -16.43 -0.76 23.20
C LEU A 759 -15.84 0.43 23.97
N LYS A 760 -15.80 1.59 23.31
CA LYS A 760 -15.55 2.90 23.94
C LYS A 760 -16.79 3.34 24.72
N GLU A 761 -16.63 4.25 25.66
CA GLU A 761 -17.71 4.79 26.50
C GLU A 761 -18.86 5.39 25.67
N ASN A 762 -18.55 6.00 24.52
CA ASN A 762 -19.49 6.64 23.61
C ASN A 762 -19.79 5.81 22.33
N ALA A 763 -19.59 4.50 22.38
CA ALA A 763 -19.71 3.64 21.20
C ALA A 763 -21.11 3.63 20.58
N SER A 764 -21.14 3.68 19.25
CA SER A 764 -22.35 3.58 18.45
C SER A 764 -22.90 2.15 18.38
N HIS A 765 -24.20 2.03 18.07
CA HIS A 765 -24.83 0.75 17.76
C HIS A 765 -24.21 0.05 16.52
N SER A 766 -23.48 0.78 15.68
CA SER A 766 -22.64 0.20 14.62
C SER A 766 -21.41 -0.50 15.19
N GLU A 767 -20.64 0.15 16.06
CA GLU A 767 -19.45 -0.44 16.67
C GLU A 767 -19.79 -1.66 17.54
N LEU A 768 -20.94 -1.67 18.22
CA LEU A 768 -21.46 -2.87 18.89
C LEU A 768 -21.73 -4.03 17.92
N ARG A 769 -22.33 -3.77 16.74
CA ARG A 769 -22.55 -4.82 15.72
C ARG A 769 -21.24 -5.30 15.10
N ASP A 770 -20.32 -4.40 14.82
CA ASP A 770 -19.01 -4.75 14.26
C ASP A 770 -18.23 -5.63 15.26
N LEU A 771 -18.26 -5.30 16.57
CA LEU A 771 -17.67 -6.13 17.65
C LEU A 771 -18.40 -7.49 17.86
N LEU A 772 -19.72 -7.53 17.74
CA LEU A 772 -20.50 -8.79 17.80
C LEU A 772 -20.27 -9.69 16.58
N SER A 773 -20.04 -9.10 15.41
CA SER A 773 -19.68 -9.82 14.19
C SER A 773 -18.31 -10.48 14.35
N GLU A 774 -17.33 -9.71 14.84
CA GLU A 774 -16.01 -10.22 15.20
C GLU A 774 -16.06 -11.31 16.28
N PHE A 775 -16.85 -11.14 17.35
CA PHE A 775 -17.06 -12.19 18.35
C PHE A 775 -17.57 -13.48 17.71
N THR A 776 -18.58 -13.39 16.86
CA THR A 776 -19.25 -14.54 16.23
C THR A 776 -18.31 -15.27 15.26
N LEU A 777 -17.52 -14.53 14.49
CA LEU A 777 -16.52 -15.08 13.57
C LEU A 777 -15.34 -15.72 14.32
N LEU A 778 -14.81 -15.06 15.36
CA LEU A 778 -13.70 -15.57 16.17
C LEU A 778 -14.02 -16.86 16.95
N LYS A 779 -15.29 -17.24 17.10
CA LYS A 779 -15.69 -18.58 17.60
C LYS A 779 -15.42 -19.71 16.61
N GLN A 780 -15.32 -19.40 15.32
CA GLN A 780 -15.27 -20.37 14.21
C GLN A 780 -13.85 -20.56 13.65
N VAL A 781 -13.00 -19.52 13.76
CA VAL A 781 -11.62 -19.54 13.24
C VAL A 781 -10.59 -19.96 14.30
N ASN A 782 -9.63 -20.81 13.91
CA ASN A 782 -8.49 -21.18 14.73
C ASN A 782 -7.31 -21.61 13.85
N HIS A 783 -6.37 -20.70 13.62
CA HIS A 783 -5.19 -20.93 12.78
C HIS A 783 -3.97 -20.17 13.37
N PRO A 784 -2.72 -20.69 13.25
CA PRO A 784 -1.54 -20.05 13.87
C PRO A 784 -1.33 -18.57 13.48
N HIS A 785 -1.73 -18.18 12.27
CA HIS A 785 -1.60 -16.83 11.73
C HIS A 785 -2.90 -15.99 11.73
N VAL A 786 -3.92 -16.43 12.49
CA VAL A 786 -5.12 -15.65 12.79
C VAL A 786 -5.13 -15.37 14.30
N ILE A 787 -5.60 -14.19 14.72
CA ILE A 787 -5.63 -13.84 16.14
C ILE A 787 -6.55 -14.80 16.91
N LYS A 788 -6.02 -15.44 17.95
CA LYS A 788 -6.74 -16.48 18.68
C LYS A 788 -7.63 -15.89 19.75
N MET A 789 -8.93 -16.19 19.72
CA MET A 789 -9.83 -15.91 20.84
C MET A 789 -9.69 -16.98 21.93
N TYR A 790 -9.65 -16.52 23.19
CA TYR A 790 -9.61 -17.38 24.37
C TYR A 790 -10.97 -17.47 25.07
N GLY A 791 -11.76 -16.40 25.03
CA GLY A 791 -13.11 -16.31 25.59
C GLY A 791 -13.69 -14.91 25.47
N ALA A 792 -14.83 -14.66 26.10
CA ALA A 792 -15.44 -13.34 26.22
C ALA A 792 -16.14 -13.20 27.59
N CYS A 793 -16.32 -11.97 28.06
CA CYS A 793 -17.29 -11.68 29.12
C CYS A 793 -18.49 -10.99 28.46
N SER A 794 -19.55 -11.76 28.18
CA SER A 794 -20.79 -11.25 27.54
C SER A 794 -21.88 -10.91 28.56
N GLN A 795 -21.84 -11.52 29.75
CA GLN A 795 -22.83 -11.30 30.82
C GLN A 795 -22.32 -10.32 31.89
N ASP A 796 -23.24 -9.80 32.71
CA ASP A 796 -22.96 -8.98 33.90
C ASP A 796 -21.95 -7.83 33.68
N GLY A 797 -22.13 -7.08 32.59
CA GLY A 797 -21.33 -5.90 32.25
C GLY A 797 -21.10 -5.72 30.75
N PRO A 798 -20.18 -4.82 30.34
CA PRO A 798 -19.86 -4.60 28.93
C PRO A 798 -19.20 -5.82 28.28
N LEU A 799 -19.46 -6.01 26.98
CA LEU A 799 -18.85 -7.08 26.18
C LEU A 799 -17.33 -6.89 26.10
N TYR A 800 -16.60 -7.89 26.59
CA TYR A 800 -15.14 -7.98 26.52
C TYR A 800 -14.75 -9.19 25.69
N LEU A 801 -14.01 -9.01 24.59
CA LEU A 801 -13.44 -10.11 23.80
C LEU A 801 -12.00 -10.35 24.24
N ILE A 802 -11.72 -11.54 24.77
CA ILE A 802 -10.42 -11.93 25.32
C ILE A 802 -9.64 -12.68 24.24
N VAL A 803 -8.57 -12.07 23.73
CA VAL A 803 -7.77 -12.56 22.60
C VAL A 803 -6.28 -12.66 22.96
N GLU A 804 -5.53 -13.33 22.10
CA GLU A 804 -4.07 -13.45 22.16
C GLU A 804 -3.36 -12.08 22.21
N TYR A 805 -2.36 -11.94 23.09
CA TYR A 805 -1.60 -10.70 23.22
C TYR A 805 -0.43 -10.65 22.23
N ALA A 806 -0.52 -9.78 21.22
CA ALA A 806 0.57 -9.50 20.30
C ALA A 806 1.54 -8.47 20.89
N LYS A 807 2.70 -8.94 21.37
CA LYS A 807 3.72 -8.14 22.09
C LYS A 807 4.18 -6.89 21.31
N TYR A 808 4.35 -7.00 19.99
CA TYR A 808 4.94 -5.96 19.14
C TYR A 808 3.89 -5.08 18.43
N GLY A 809 2.61 -5.15 18.81
CA GLY A 809 1.55 -4.31 18.25
C GLY A 809 1.22 -4.65 16.79
N SER A 810 0.91 -3.62 15.99
CA SER A 810 0.56 -3.79 14.57
C SER A 810 1.80 -3.84 13.67
N LEU A 811 1.72 -4.61 12.59
CA LEU A 811 2.79 -4.80 11.61
C LEU A 811 3.24 -3.46 10.99
N ARG A 812 2.32 -2.54 10.72
CA ARG A 812 2.65 -1.19 10.22
C ARG A 812 3.53 -0.40 11.20
N ASN A 813 3.29 -0.49 12.50
CA ASN A 813 4.10 0.20 13.50
C ASN A 813 5.46 -0.50 13.67
N PHE A 814 5.46 -1.83 13.78
CA PHE A 814 6.66 -2.66 13.86
C PHE A 814 7.63 -2.41 12.68
N LEU A 815 7.13 -2.39 11.45
CA LEU A 815 7.93 -2.07 10.25
C LEU A 815 8.43 -0.62 10.23
N ARG A 816 7.68 0.33 10.79
CA ARG A 816 8.12 1.73 10.90
C ARG A 816 9.18 1.94 11.96
N GLU A 817 9.11 1.18 13.06
CA GLU A 817 10.11 1.21 14.12
C GLU A 817 11.46 0.69 13.61
N SER A 818 11.50 -0.31 12.73
CA SER A 818 12.75 -0.80 12.12
C SER A 818 13.46 0.25 11.25
N ARG A 819 12.77 1.29 10.77
CA ARG A 819 13.40 2.41 10.04
C ARG A 819 14.33 3.26 10.91
N LYS A 820 14.16 3.24 12.25
CA LYS A 820 14.95 4.04 13.19
C LYS A 820 16.38 3.53 13.40
N VAL A 821 16.69 2.32 12.94
CA VAL A 821 18.00 1.65 13.13
C VAL A 821 19.05 2.11 12.11
N GLY A 822 18.66 2.92 11.11
CA GLY A 822 19.55 3.44 10.08
C GLY A 822 19.82 2.45 8.93
N PRO A 823 20.50 2.89 7.85
CA PRO A 823 20.66 2.11 6.63
C PRO A 823 21.81 1.07 6.71
N SER A 824 21.74 0.15 7.67
CA SER A 824 22.66 -1.00 7.76
C SER A 824 22.52 -2.03 6.61
N TYR A 825 21.60 -1.78 5.66
CA TYR A 825 21.22 -2.70 4.58
C TYR A 825 21.84 -2.38 3.21
N MET A 826 22.56 -1.27 3.07
CA MET A 826 23.07 -0.81 1.76
C MET A 826 24.52 -1.24 1.43
N GLY A 827 25.18 -1.99 2.32
CA GLY A 827 26.56 -2.45 2.10
C GLY A 827 26.65 -3.90 1.62
N ARG A 828 27.22 -4.14 0.43
CA ARG A 828 27.65 -5.48 -0.03
C ARG A 828 28.72 -6.10 0.88
N ASP A 829 29.34 -5.29 1.74
CA ASP A 829 30.39 -5.66 2.71
C ASP A 829 29.90 -5.76 4.18
N ALA A 830 28.59 -5.61 4.45
CA ALA A 830 28.05 -5.55 5.81
C ALA A 830 27.79 -6.94 6.47
N ASN A 831 28.49 -8.00 6.06
CA ASN A 831 28.30 -9.35 6.61
C ASN A 831 29.48 -9.80 7.49
N ARG A 832 29.51 -9.37 8.78
CA ARG A 832 30.36 -10.05 9.80
C ARG A 832 30.05 -9.87 11.29
N ASN A 833 29.34 -8.82 11.74
CA ASN A 833 29.29 -8.46 13.18
C ASN A 833 27.90 -8.53 13.86
N SER A 834 26.87 -9.13 13.28
CA SER A 834 25.52 -9.24 13.92
C SER A 834 25.34 -10.47 14.83
N SER A 835 26.36 -11.31 15.00
CA SER A 835 26.28 -12.62 15.70
C SER A 835 26.47 -12.56 17.23
N TYR A 836 26.47 -11.37 17.83
CA TYR A 836 26.71 -11.15 19.27
C TYR A 836 25.52 -10.53 20.04
N LEU A 837 24.33 -10.46 19.44
CA LEU A 837 23.12 -10.08 20.17
C LEU A 837 22.47 -11.32 20.80
N GLU A 838 22.36 -11.35 22.13
CA GLU A 838 21.79 -12.47 22.90
C GLU A 838 20.29 -12.71 22.63
N ASN A 839 19.59 -11.76 21.99
CA ASN A 839 18.18 -11.86 21.62
C ASN A 839 17.99 -11.87 20.09
N PRO A 840 17.40 -12.94 19.51
CA PRO A 840 17.08 -13.02 18.07
C PRO A 840 16.04 -11.99 17.57
N ASP A 841 15.26 -11.41 18.48
CA ASP A 841 14.21 -10.42 18.16
C ASP A 841 14.76 -8.99 17.99
N ASP A 842 15.97 -8.70 18.49
CA ASP A 842 16.62 -7.38 18.40
C ASP A 842 17.47 -7.20 17.13
N ARG A 843 17.60 -8.25 16.31
CA ARG A 843 18.29 -8.16 15.01
C ARG A 843 17.45 -7.40 13.99
N ALA A 844 18.10 -6.60 13.17
CA ALA A 844 17.42 -5.84 12.13
C ALA A 844 16.74 -6.74 11.07
N LEU A 845 15.70 -6.21 10.40
CA LEU A 845 14.84 -6.94 9.47
C LEU A 845 15.48 -7.16 8.11
N THR A 846 15.72 -8.42 7.74
CA THR A 846 16.22 -8.77 6.40
C THR A 846 15.08 -8.96 5.40
N MET A 847 15.38 -8.96 4.09
CA MET A 847 14.39 -9.31 3.06
C MET A 847 13.76 -10.69 3.30
N GLY A 848 14.53 -11.66 3.82
CA GLY A 848 14.00 -12.98 4.21
C GLY A 848 12.96 -12.91 5.33
N ASP A 849 13.09 -11.97 6.28
CA ASP A 849 12.05 -11.72 7.28
C ASP A 849 10.79 -11.13 6.64
N LEU A 850 10.93 -10.18 5.70
CA LEU A 850 9.80 -9.56 5.00
C LEU A 850 9.00 -10.57 4.16
N ILE A 851 9.70 -11.46 3.43
CA ILE A 851 9.07 -12.56 2.69
C ILE A 851 8.39 -13.53 3.66
N SER A 852 9.02 -13.84 4.81
CA SER A 852 8.40 -14.67 5.85
C SER A 852 7.12 -14.04 6.40
N PHE A 853 7.09 -12.73 6.66
CA PHE A 853 5.89 -12.04 7.13
C PHE A 853 4.75 -12.16 6.09
N ALA A 854 5.05 -11.89 4.82
CA ALA A 854 4.11 -12.06 3.72
C ALA A 854 3.56 -13.51 3.64
N TRP A 855 4.43 -14.52 3.74
CA TRP A 855 4.06 -15.94 3.70
C TRP A 855 3.17 -16.36 4.88
N GLN A 856 3.49 -15.90 6.09
CA GLN A 856 2.66 -16.16 7.27
C GLN A 856 1.25 -15.58 7.11
N ILE A 857 1.14 -14.36 6.59
CA ILE A 857 -0.14 -13.70 6.32
C ILE A 857 -0.90 -14.44 5.20
N SER A 858 -0.23 -14.83 4.11
CA SER A 858 -0.90 -15.53 3.00
C SER A 858 -1.44 -16.89 3.44
N ARG A 859 -0.72 -17.62 4.32
CA ARG A 859 -1.23 -18.86 4.94
C ARG A 859 -2.45 -18.61 5.82
N GLY A 860 -2.46 -17.51 6.59
CA GLY A 860 -3.63 -17.10 7.36
C GLY A 860 -4.85 -16.75 6.50
N MET A 861 -4.64 -16.01 5.40
CA MET A 861 -5.69 -15.67 4.44
C MET A 861 -6.16 -16.88 3.62
N GLN A 862 -5.29 -17.84 3.32
CA GLN A 862 -5.67 -19.11 2.72
C GLN A 862 -6.67 -19.85 3.61
N TYR A 863 -6.38 -19.98 4.90
CA TYR A 863 -7.28 -20.60 5.87
C TYR A 863 -8.64 -19.86 5.95
N LEU A 864 -8.64 -18.52 5.97
CA LEU A 864 -9.88 -17.74 5.96
C LEU A 864 -10.70 -17.96 4.68
N ALA A 865 -10.05 -18.05 3.52
CA ALA A 865 -10.69 -18.37 2.25
C ALA A 865 -11.29 -19.79 2.22
N GLU A 866 -10.61 -20.79 2.79
CA GLU A 866 -11.10 -22.16 2.97
C GLU A 866 -12.31 -22.22 3.93
N MET A 867 -12.30 -21.37 4.97
CA MET A 867 -13.44 -21.12 5.86
C MET A 867 -14.55 -20.25 5.24
N LYS A 868 -14.43 -19.86 3.95
CA LYS A 868 -15.37 -19.01 3.20
C LYS A 868 -15.58 -17.62 3.80
N LEU A 869 -14.57 -17.07 4.48
CA LEU A 869 -14.59 -15.74 5.08
C LEU A 869 -13.83 -14.72 4.23
N VAL A 870 -14.49 -13.60 3.94
CA VAL A 870 -13.91 -12.41 3.28
C VAL A 870 -13.56 -11.38 4.36
N HIS A 871 -12.30 -10.94 4.41
CA HIS A 871 -11.77 -10.04 5.44
C HIS A 871 -12.23 -8.58 5.25
N ARG A 872 -12.20 -8.09 4.01
CA ARG A 872 -12.61 -6.74 3.54
C ARG A 872 -11.74 -5.54 3.98
N ASP A 873 -11.02 -5.64 5.10
CA ASP A 873 -10.02 -4.62 5.50
C ASP A 873 -8.64 -5.22 5.82
N LEU A 874 -8.05 -5.92 4.84
CA LEU A 874 -6.72 -6.50 4.98
C LEU A 874 -5.63 -5.44 4.70
N ALA A 875 -4.91 -5.02 5.75
CA ALA A 875 -3.88 -3.98 5.69
C ALA A 875 -2.84 -4.14 6.82
N ALA A 876 -1.68 -3.49 6.72
CA ALA A 876 -0.59 -3.67 7.70
C ALA A 876 -0.95 -3.14 9.11
N ARG A 877 -1.96 -2.27 9.21
CA ARG A 877 -2.57 -1.84 10.49
C ARG A 877 -3.34 -2.95 11.22
N ASN A 878 -3.90 -3.91 10.47
CA ASN A 878 -4.82 -4.93 10.98
C ASN A 878 -4.15 -6.32 11.08
N VAL A 879 -2.88 -6.43 10.71
CA VAL A 879 -2.02 -7.56 11.08
C VAL A 879 -1.25 -7.19 12.34
N LEU A 880 -1.26 -8.07 13.33
CA LEU A 880 -0.53 -7.93 14.60
C LEU A 880 0.73 -8.82 14.61
N VAL A 881 1.74 -8.39 15.35
CA VAL A 881 3.03 -9.08 15.47
C VAL A 881 3.18 -9.66 16.88
N ALA A 882 3.04 -10.98 16.99
CA ALA A 882 3.15 -11.74 18.22
C ALA A 882 4.60 -12.15 18.53
N GLU A 883 4.79 -12.79 19.68
CA GLU A 883 6.09 -13.30 20.14
C GLU A 883 6.75 -14.24 19.11
N GLY A 884 8.08 -14.12 18.97
CA GLY A 884 8.85 -14.77 17.90
C GLY A 884 8.56 -14.21 16.49
N ARG A 885 8.19 -12.91 16.40
CA ARG A 885 7.83 -12.17 15.17
C ARG A 885 6.80 -12.91 14.29
N LYS A 886 5.78 -13.50 14.93
CA LYS A 886 4.71 -14.25 14.25
C LYS A 886 3.56 -13.33 13.84
N MET A 887 3.16 -13.39 12.57
CA MET A 887 2.05 -12.59 12.03
C MET A 887 0.69 -13.16 12.47
N LYS A 888 -0.24 -12.27 12.84
CA LYS A 888 -1.61 -12.57 13.28
C LYS A 888 -2.61 -11.65 12.59
N ILE A 889 -3.43 -12.18 11.68
CA ILE A 889 -4.54 -11.43 11.07
C ILE A 889 -5.60 -11.14 12.14
N SER A 890 -6.09 -9.91 12.18
CA SER A 890 -6.97 -9.39 13.23
C SER A 890 -7.95 -8.36 12.64
N ASP A 891 -8.93 -7.95 13.46
CA ASP A 891 -9.92 -6.89 13.16
C ASP A 891 -11.00 -7.32 12.15
N PHE A 892 -11.75 -8.35 12.54
CA PHE A 892 -12.79 -8.97 11.71
C PHE A 892 -14.14 -8.21 11.73
N GLY A 893 -14.17 -6.96 12.22
CA GLY A 893 -15.41 -6.18 12.41
C GLY A 893 -16.15 -5.82 11.11
N LEU A 894 -15.52 -6.02 9.94
CA LEU A 894 -16.12 -5.83 8.61
C LEU A 894 -16.27 -7.13 7.81
N SER A 895 -15.81 -8.27 8.34
CA SER A 895 -15.69 -9.53 7.61
C SER A 895 -17.01 -10.30 7.51
N ARG A 896 -17.15 -11.18 6.50
CA ARG A 896 -18.39 -11.93 6.21
C ARG A 896 -18.18 -13.29 5.54
N ASP A 897 -19.20 -14.14 5.60
CA ASP A 897 -19.36 -15.30 4.73
C ASP A 897 -19.58 -14.86 3.26
N VAL A 898 -19.17 -15.71 2.32
CA VAL A 898 -19.35 -15.55 0.87
C VAL A 898 -20.79 -15.76 0.41
N TYR A 899 -21.63 -16.48 1.17
CA TYR A 899 -22.96 -16.95 0.73
C TYR A 899 -24.18 -16.18 1.28
N GLU A 900 -23.99 -15.11 2.06
CA GLU A 900 -25.10 -14.27 2.54
C GLU A 900 -25.55 -13.28 1.44
N GLU A 901 -26.71 -13.55 0.81
CA GLU A 901 -27.33 -12.68 -0.22
C GLU A 901 -27.86 -11.33 0.33
N ASP A 902 -27.77 -11.09 1.64
CA ASP A 902 -28.32 -9.89 2.28
C ASP A 902 -27.51 -8.62 1.99
N SER A 903 -28.10 -7.80 1.12
CA SER A 903 -27.64 -6.49 0.61
C SER A 903 -27.43 -5.39 1.66
N TYR A 904 -26.52 -5.62 2.62
CA TYR A 904 -26.06 -4.60 3.55
C TYR A 904 -25.15 -3.58 2.84
N VAL A 905 -25.75 -2.48 2.41
CA VAL A 905 -25.02 -1.23 2.19
C VAL A 905 -24.70 -0.63 3.56
N LYS A 906 -23.41 -0.46 3.90
CA LYS A 906 -23.00 0.26 5.13
C LYS A 906 -23.35 1.75 4.99
N ARG A 907 -24.60 2.11 5.31
CA ARG A 907 -25.14 3.50 5.25
C ARG A 907 -24.55 4.44 6.33
N SER A 908 -23.64 3.96 7.17
CA SER A 908 -23.00 4.74 8.24
C SER A 908 -21.70 5.41 7.74
N LYS A 909 -21.44 6.63 8.21
CA LYS A 909 -20.27 7.48 7.88
C LYS A 909 -18.92 7.00 8.47
N GLY A 910 -18.63 5.69 8.43
CA GLY A 910 -17.31 5.15 8.80
C GLY A 910 -16.31 5.35 7.66
N ARG A 911 -15.00 5.38 7.96
CA ARG A 911 -13.96 5.56 6.94
C ARG A 911 -13.73 4.26 6.17
N ILE A 912 -14.21 4.23 4.94
CA ILE A 912 -13.97 3.13 4.00
C ILE A 912 -12.45 3.11 3.62
N PRO A 913 -11.76 1.95 3.60
CA PRO A 913 -10.32 1.86 3.34
C PRO A 913 -9.97 1.97 1.84
N VAL A 914 -10.40 3.05 1.17
CA VAL A 914 -10.37 3.26 -0.29
C VAL A 914 -9.05 2.86 -0.97
N LYS A 915 -7.90 3.10 -0.33
CA LYS A 915 -6.56 2.78 -0.88
C LYS A 915 -6.19 1.29 -0.88
N TRP A 916 -6.91 0.44 -0.15
CA TRP A 916 -6.71 -1.02 -0.11
C TRP A 916 -7.78 -1.77 -0.90
N MET A 917 -8.90 -1.12 -1.22
CA MET A 917 -10.02 -1.76 -1.92
C MET A 917 -9.69 -2.15 -3.36
N ALA A 918 -10.23 -3.29 -3.78
CA ALA A 918 -10.22 -3.70 -5.18
C ALA A 918 -11.12 -2.80 -6.04
N ILE A 919 -10.84 -2.73 -7.35
CA ILE A 919 -11.56 -1.85 -8.27
C ILE A 919 -13.05 -2.18 -8.41
N GLU A 920 -13.43 -3.46 -8.33
CA GLU A 920 -14.83 -3.91 -8.27
C GLU A 920 -15.51 -3.55 -6.93
N SER A 921 -14.75 -3.49 -5.83
CA SER A 921 -15.26 -3.07 -4.52
C SER A 921 -15.50 -1.56 -4.49
N LEU A 922 -14.66 -0.78 -5.18
CA LEU A 922 -14.79 0.67 -5.32
C LEU A 922 -16.00 1.09 -6.16
N PHE A 923 -16.36 0.32 -7.19
CA PHE A 923 -17.44 0.66 -8.13
C PHE A 923 -18.75 -0.05 -7.83
N ASP A 924 -18.74 -1.39 -7.77
CA ASP A 924 -19.94 -2.23 -7.65
C ASP A 924 -20.21 -2.69 -6.20
N HIS A 925 -19.34 -2.32 -5.26
CA HIS A 925 -19.36 -2.80 -3.87
C HIS A 925 -19.31 -4.32 -3.73
N ILE A 926 -18.65 -4.99 -4.68
CA ILE A 926 -18.41 -6.44 -4.66
C ILE A 926 -17.23 -6.73 -3.73
N TYR A 927 -17.43 -7.65 -2.79
CA TYR A 927 -16.39 -8.13 -1.86
C TYR A 927 -16.32 -9.65 -1.89
N THR A 928 -15.16 -10.17 -2.26
CA THR A 928 -14.86 -11.60 -2.41
C THR A 928 -13.45 -11.91 -1.91
N THR A 929 -13.08 -13.18 -1.80
CA THR A 929 -11.68 -13.60 -1.56
C THR A 929 -10.70 -12.94 -2.56
N GLN A 930 -11.11 -12.75 -3.81
CA GLN A 930 -10.28 -12.10 -4.84
C GLN A 930 -10.13 -10.58 -4.62
N SER A 931 -11.07 -9.94 -3.90
CA SER A 931 -10.89 -8.56 -3.43
C SER A 931 -9.92 -8.48 -2.25
N ASP A 932 -9.89 -9.48 -1.37
CA ASP A 932 -8.85 -9.57 -0.33
C ASP A 932 -7.46 -9.85 -0.92
N VAL A 933 -7.36 -10.58 -2.04
CA VAL A 933 -6.10 -10.75 -2.78
C VAL A 933 -5.57 -9.41 -3.29
N TRP A 934 -6.43 -8.51 -3.77
CA TRP A 934 -6.00 -7.15 -4.14
C TRP A 934 -5.46 -6.38 -2.93
N SER A 935 -6.19 -6.42 -1.81
CA SER A 935 -5.76 -5.82 -0.53
C SER A 935 -4.43 -6.42 -0.05
N PHE A 936 -4.22 -7.73 -0.25
CA PHE A 936 -2.95 -8.40 0.03
C PHE A 936 -1.81 -7.88 -0.85
N GLY A 937 -2.05 -7.59 -2.14
CA GLY A 937 -1.07 -6.91 -2.99
C GLY A 937 -0.66 -5.54 -2.44
N VAL A 938 -1.61 -4.77 -1.90
CA VAL A 938 -1.31 -3.48 -1.23
C VAL A 938 -0.55 -3.70 0.08
N LEU A 939 -0.86 -4.75 0.84
CA LEU A 939 -0.14 -5.14 2.04
C LEU A 939 1.30 -5.60 1.75
N LEU A 940 1.55 -6.33 0.65
CA LEU A 940 2.92 -6.63 0.20
C LEU A 940 3.71 -5.34 -0.03
N TRP A 941 3.10 -4.34 -0.68
CA TRP A 941 3.71 -3.03 -0.91
C TRP A 941 3.98 -2.31 0.42
N GLU A 942 3.06 -2.35 1.40
CA GLU A 942 3.31 -1.85 2.76
C GLU A 942 4.49 -2.58 3.45
N ILE A 943 4.63 -3.89 3.24
CA ILE A 943 5.72 -4.69 3.84
C ILE A 943 7.08 -4.30 3.26
N VAL A 944 7.25 -4.31 1.92
CA VAL A 944 8.55 -4.01 1.29
C VAL A 944 8.96 -2.54 1.42
N THR A 945 8.00 -1.64 1.61
CA THR A 945 8.25 -0.22 1.93
C THR A 945 8.40 0.05 3.42
N LEU A 946 8.46 -0.98 4.28
CA LEU A 946 8.59 -0.87 5.73
C LEU A 946 7.52 0.05 6.35
N GLY A 947 6.24 -0.17 6.02
CA GLY A 947 5.11 0.63 6.50
C GLY A 947 4.91 1.96 5.75
N GLY A 948 5.17 1.98 4.44
CA GLY A 948 4.85 3.11 3.57
C GLY A 948 3.34 3.43 3.53
N ASN A 949 2.97 4.58 2.99
CA ASN A 949 1.57 4.93 2.76
C ASN A 949 1.24 4.61 1.28
N PRO A 950 0.33 3.66 0.97
CA PRO A 950 -0.02 3.33 -0.41
C PRO A 950 -0.50 4.53 -1.22
N TYR A 951 -0.20 4.52 -2.52
CA TYR A 951 -0.51 5.60 -3.47
C TYR A 951 -0.09 6.98 -2.92
N PRO A 952 1.21 7.22 -2.69
CA PRO A 952 1.71 8.51 -2.18
C PRO A 952 1.33 9.65 -3.13
N GLY A 953 1.03 10.84 -2.58
CA GLY A 953 0.58 12.01 -3.35
C GLY A 953 -0.83 11.91 -3.97
N ILE A 954 -1.41 10.71 -4.10
CA ILE A 954 -2.71 10.50 -4.75
C ILE A 954 -3.86 10.58 -3.73
N ALA A 955 -4.76 11.53 -3.96
CA ALA A 955 -5.99 11.72 -3.20
C ALA A 955 -7.01 10.58 -3.47
N PRO A 956 -7.70 10.03 -2.44
CA PRO A 956 -8.60 8.88 -2.59
C PRO A 956 -9.69 9.08 -3.66
N GLU A 957 -10.19 10.29 -3.83
CA GLU A 957 -11.27 10.67 -4.76
C GLU A 957 -10.83 10.54 -6.24
N ARG A 958 -9.53 10.65 -6.51
CA ARG A 958 -8.94 10.47 -7.85
C ARG A 958 -8.52 9.04 -8.13
N LEU A 959 -8.32 8.22 -7.09
CA LEU A 959 -7.73 6.88 -7.21
C LEU A 959 -8.54 5.95 -8.12
N PHE A 960 -9.87 5.95 -8.02
CA PHE A 960 -10.72 5.10 -8.87
C PHE A 960 -10.52 5.38 -10.37
N ASN A 961 -10.56 6.65 -10.76
CA ASN A 961 -10.37 7.05 -12.16
C ASN A 961 -8.97 6.70 -12.67
N LEU A 962 -7.95 6.82 -11.81
CA LEU A 962 -6.58 6.46 -12.13
C LEU A 962 -6.41 4.93 -12.29
N LEU A 963 -6.91 4.12 -11.35
CA LEU A 963 -6.86 2.65 -11.47
C LEU A 963 -7.56 2.14 -12.73
N LYS A 964 -8.62 2.83 -13.18
CA LYS A 964 -9.38 2.52 -14.40
C LYS A 964 -8.59 2.75 -15.70
N THR A 965 -7.52 3.56 -15.69
CA THR A 965 -6.62 3.68 -16.86
C THR A 965 -5.63 2.53 -17.00
N GLY A 966 -5.60 1.60 -16.04
CA GLY A 966 -4.60 0.54 -15.94
C GLY A 966 -3.42 0.87 -15.03
N TYR A 967 -3.30 2.12 -14.53
CA TYR A 967 -2.26 2.50 -13.57
C TYR A 967 -2.25 1.62 -12.32
N ARG A 968 -1.04 1.27 -11.84
CA ARG A 968 -0.76 0.60 -10.57
C ARG A 968 0.45 1.27 -9.90
N MET A 969 0.66 1.05 -8.61
CA MET A 969 1.83 1.61 -7.91
C MET A 969 3.12 1.07 -8.51
N GLU A 970 4.12 1.95 -8.67
CA GLU A 970 5.45 1.61 -9.18
C GLU A 970 6.22 0.66 -8.25
N ARG A 971 7.24 -0.01 -8.80
CA ARG A 971 8.10 -0.95 -8.07
C ARG A 971 8.90 -0.20 -7.00
N PRO A 972 8.76 -0.54 -5.70
CA PRO A 972 9.62 0.04 -4.67
C PRO A 972 11.09 -0.33 -4.89
N GLU A 973 12.00 0.60 -4.58
CA GLU A 973 13.45 0.45 -4.77
C GLU A 973 14.02 -0.86 -4.18
N ASN A 974 13.53 -1.26 -3.01
CA ASN A 974 13.98 -2.45 -2.29
C ASN A 974 13.15 -3.72 -2.62
N CYS A 975 12.40 -3.75 -3.72
CA CYS A 975 11.53 -4.87 -4.08
C CYS A 975 12.11 -5.72 -5.22
N SER A 976 12.26 -7.02 -4.99
CA SER A 976 12.64 -7.97 -6.03
C SER A 976 11.56 -8.08 -7.13
N GLU A 977 11.97 -8.42 -8.35
CA GLU A 977 11.03 -8.59 -9.47
C GLU A 977 10.00 -9.70 -9.21
N GLU A 978 10.41 -10.79 -8.57
CA GLU A 978 9.51 -11.88 -8.19
C GLU A 978 8.39 -11.37 -7.25
N MET A 979 8.75 -10.59 -6.23
CA MET A 979 7.81 -9.99 -5.28
C MET A 979 6.92 -8.91 -5.92
N TYR A 980 7.45 -8.08 -6.81
CA TYR A 980 6.65 -7.07 -7.52
C TYR A 980 5.70 -7.69 -8.55
N ASN A 981 6.12 -8.74 -9.26
CA ASN A 981 5.26 -9.49 -10.19
C ASN A 981 4.13 -10.23 -9.45
N LEU A 982 4.31 -10.57 -8.17
CA LEU A 982 3.23 -11.02 -7.29
C LEU A 982 2.24 -9.89 -6.96
N MET A 983 2.70 -8.68 -6.63
CA MET A 983 1.83 -7.52 -6.43
C MET A 983 1.01 -7.19 -7.68
N LEU A 984 1.63 -7.14 -8.87
CA LEU A 984 0.94 -6.85 -10.13
C LEU A 984 -0.14 -7.88 -10.47
N ARG A 985 0.09 -9.17 -10.19
CA ARG A 985 -0.95 -10.21 -10.34
C ARG A 985 -2.07 -10.07 -9.31
N CYS A 986 -1.77 -9.67 -8.08
CA CYS A 986 -2.80 -9.34 -7.09
C CYS A 986 -3.67 -8.14 -7.52
N TRP A 987 -3.12 -7.20 -8.29
CA TRP A 987 -3.85 -6.02 -8.80
C TRP A 987 -4.39 -6.16 -10.23
N LYS A 988 -4.52 -7.38 -10.77
CA LYS A 988 -5.20 -7.61 -12.06
C LYS A 988 -6.62 -7.06 -12.01
N GLN A 989 -7.04 -6.45 -13.13
CA GLN A 989 -8.34 -5.78 -13.26
C GLN A 989 -9.49 -6.77 -13.01
N GLU A 990 -9.49 -7.87 -13.78
CA GLU A 990 -10.37 -9.01 -13.63
C GLU A 990 -10.05 -9.79 -12.35
N SER A 991 -11.06 -10.07 -11.53
CA SER A 991 -10.88 -10.69 -10.22
C SER A 991 -10.51 -12.19 -10.30
N ASP A 992 -10.97 -12.89 -11.34
CA ASP A 992 -10.62 -14.28 -11.64
C ASP A 992 -9.18 -14.48 -12.11
N LYS A 993 -8.53 -13.42 -12.63
CA LYS A 993 -7.11 -13.43 -13.03
C LYS A 993 -6.13 -13.27 -11.87
N ARG A 994 -6.62 -12.98 -10.67
CA ARG A 994 -5.79 -12.83 -9.46
C ARG A 994 -5.48 -14.22 -8.86
N PRO A 995 -4.26 -14.48 -8.37
CA PRO A 995 -3.89 -15.79 -7.83
C PRO A 995 -4.64 -16.09 -6.53
N THR A 996 -4.88 -17.36 -6.22
CA THR A 996 -5.48 -17.74 -4.93
C THR A 996 -4.46 -17.63 -3.80
N PHE A 997 -4.91 -17.46 -2.55
CA PHE A 997 -4.00 -17.47 -1.38
C PHE A 997 -3.19 -18.77 -1.23
N SER A 998 -3.67 -19.90 -1.78
CA SER A 998 -2.90 -21.15 -1.84
C SER A 998 -1.69 -21.03 -2.78
N ASP A 999 -1.86 -20.36 -3.91
CA ASP A 999 -0.80 -20.18 -4.91
C ASP A 999 0.20 -19.12 -4.47
N ILE A 1000 -0.30 -17.99 -3.93
CA ILE A 1000 0.49 -16.94 -3.28
C ILE A 1000 1.40 -17.54 -2.19
N SER A 1001 0.84 -18.40 -1.33
CA SER A 1001 1.61 -19.04 -0.24
C SER A 1001 2.73 -19.95 -0.77
N LYS A 1002 2.45 -20.78 -1.78
CA LYS A 1002 3.47 -21.63 -2.42
C LYS A 1002 4.56 -20.81 -3.11
N GLU A 1003 4.23 -19.63 -3.62
CA GLU A 1003 5.17 -18.78 -4.33
C GLU A 1003 6.11 -18.04 -3.37
N LEU A 1004 5.57 -17.45 -2.31
CA LEU A 1004 6.36 -16.83 -1.25
C LEU A 1004 7.29 -17.85 -0.57
N GLU A 1005 6.83 -19.10 -0.41
CA GLU A 1005 7.64 -20.22 0.08
C GLU A 1005 8.84 -20.53 -0.83
N LYS A 1006 8.64 -20.52 -2.16
CA LYS A 1006 9.74 -20.65 -3.13
C LYS A 1006 10.74 -19.48 -3.03
N MET A 1007 10.26 -18.25 -2.84
CA MET A 1007 11.14 -17.09 -2.65
C MET A 1007 11.99 -17.23 -1.36
N MET A 1008 11.41 -17.77 -0.27
CA MET A 1008 12.15 -18.09 0.96
C MET A 1008 13.23 -19.16 0.76
N VAL A 1009 12.98 -20.18 -0.07
CA VAL A 1009 13.97 -21.22 -0.40
C VAL A 1009 15.11 -20.63 -1.23
N LYS A 1010 14.83 -19.93 -2.34
CA LYS A 1010 15.86 -19.27 -3.16
C LYS A 1010 16.75 -18.33 -2.36
N SER A 1011 16.19 -17.61 -1.38
CA SER A 1011 16.93 -16.71 -0.50
C SER A 1011 17.94 -17.43 0.42
N ARG A 1012 17.92 -18.77 0.51
CA ARG A 1012 18.87 -19.58 1.27
C ARG A 1012 19.96 -20.22 0.41
N ASP A 1013 19.75 -20.35 -0.90
CA ASP A 1013 20.69 -21.01 -1.83
C ASP A 1013 21.91 -20.14 -2.17
N TYR A 1014 21.93 -18.86 -1.78
CA TYR A 1014 23.06 -17.94 -1.97
C TYR A 1014 24.06 -17.97 -0.81
N LEU A 1015 24.33 -19.15 -0.26
CA LEU A 1015 25.25 -19.36 0.86
C LEU A 1015 26.59 -19.93 0.36
N ASP A 1016 27.66 -19.19 0.63
CA ASP A 1016 29.00 -19.42 0.11
C ASP A 1016 29.60 -20.77 0.56
N LEU A 1017 29.96 -21.63 -0.40
CA LEU A 1017 30.50 -22.97 -0.18
C LEU A 1017 31.88 -22.99 0.48
N ALA A 1018 32.50 -21.83 0.71
CA ALA A 1018 33.77 -21.68 1.41
C ALA A 1018 33.69 -21.85 2.95
N ALA A 1019 32.49 -21.93 3.56
CA ALA A 1019 32.31 -22.03 5.01
C ALA A 1019 31.77 -23.39 5.48
N SER A 1020 32.45 -24.50 5.10
CA SER A 1020 32.06 -25.85 5.51
C SER A 1020 32.77 -26.32 6.79
N THR A 1021 32.08 -26.22 7.93
CA THR A 1021 32.21 -27.20 9.05
C THR A 1021 30.83 -27.48 9.65
N PRO A 1022 30.53 -28.73 10.09
CA PRO A 1022 29.15 -29.14 10.37
C PRO A 1022 28.77 -28.98 11.85
N ALA A 1023 27.70 -28.23 12.13
CA ALA A 1023 27.06 -28.17 13.45
C ALA A 1023 25.52 -28.08 13.37
N ASP A 1024 24.96 -27.29 12.46
CA ASP A 1024 23.52 -26.95 12.46
C ASP A 1024 22.61 -27.94 11.70
N ALA A 1025 23.07 -29.17 11.47
CA ALA A 1025 22.35 -30.19 10.70
C ALA A 1025 21.46 -31.13 11.54
N LEU A 1026 21.06 -30.73 12.76
CA LEU A 1026 20.05 -31.40 13.59
C LEU A 1026 19.33 -30.38 14.48
N LEU A 1027 18.09 -30.00 14.12
CA LEU A 1027 17.00 -29.56 15.02
C LEU A 1027 15.73 -29.20 14.19
N TYR A 1028 15.16 -30.22 13.53
CA TYR A 1028 13.71 -30.29 13.39
C TYR A 1028 13.26 -31.34 14.38
N ASP A 1029 12.49 -30.95 15.40
CA ASP A 1029 11.78 -31.91 16.23
C ASP A 1029 10.34 -31.42 16.48
N ASP A 1030 9.41 -32.33 16.26
CA ASP A 1030 7.97 -32.12 16.45
C ASP A 1030 7.64 -32.29 17.94
N ALA A 1031 7.39 -31.19 18.64
CA ALA A 1031 7.01 -31.23 20.06
C ALA A 1031 5.89 -30.24 20.41
N LEU A 1032 4.65 -30.63 20.10
CA LEU A 1032 3.44 -30.08 20.74
C LEU A 1032 2.53 -31.22 21.23
N SER A 1033 2.97 -31.91 22.28
CA SER A 1033 2.09 -32.69 23.15
C SER A 1033 2.62 -32.77 24.59
N GLU A 1034 1.98 -31.99 25.47
CA GLU A 1034 1.54 -32.37 26.83
C GLU A 1034 2.52 -32.68 27.99
N GLU A 1035 2.11 -32.11 29.14
CA GLU A 1035 2.33 -32.45 30.56
C GLU A 1035 3.69 -32.22 31.29
N ASP A 1036 3.61 -31.24 32.21
CA ASP A 1036 3.89 -31.31 33.65
C ASP A 1036 5.17 -31.95 34.22
N THR A 1037 5.89 -31.19 35.08
CA THR A 1037 5.94 -31.43 36.55
C THR A 1037 6.69 -30.29 37.29
N PRO A 1038 6.56 -30.16 38.64
CA PRO A 1038 6.86 -28.91 39.36
C PRO A 1038 8.24 -28.80 40.04
N LEU A 1039 8.57 -27.58 40.47
CA LEU A 1039 9.72 -27.20 41.29
C LEU A 1039 9.87 -28.01 42.60
N VAL A 1040 11.08 -28.56 42.84
CA VAL A 1040 11.62 -28.87 44.18
C VAL A 1040 13.13 -28.52 44.22
N ASP A 1041 13.63 -28.25 45.42
CA ASP A 1041 14.86 -27.52 45.76
C ASP A 1041 16.18 -28.34 45.74
N CYS A 1042 17.28 -27.64 45.94
CA CYS A 1042 18.69 -28.01 45.79
C CYS A 1042 19.19 -29.18 46.65
N ASN A 1043 20.15 -29.95 46.11
CA ASN A 1043 21.35 -30.35 46.86
C ASN A 1043 22.52 -30.80 45.96
N ASN A 1044 23.73 -30.34 46.30
CA ASN A 1044 24.98 -30.62 45.56
C ASN A 1044 25.62 -31.95 45.99
N ALA A 1045 25.92 -32.87 45.06
CA ALA A 1045 27.02 -33.86 45.17
C ALA A 1045 27.35 -34.52 43.80
N PRO A 1046 28.60 -35.01 43.55
CA PRO A 1046 29.08 -35.28 42.17
C PRO A 1046 29.26 -36.77 41.78
N LEU A 1047 29.28 -37.01 40.45
CA LEU A 1047 30.01 -38.02 39.63
C LEU A 1047 30.71 -39.21 40.33
N PRO A 1048 30.67 -40.46 39.79
CA PRO A 1048 31.46 -40.73 38.55
C PRO A 1048 31.07 -41.91 37.60
N ARG A 1049 31.55 -41.78 36.35
CA ARG A 1049 32.16 -42.79 35.43
C ARG A 1049 31.76 -44.28 35.54
N THR A 1050 31.23 -44.85 34.44
CA THR A 1050 31.87 -45.95 33.65
C THR A 1050 31.23 -46.14 32.27
N LEU A 1051 32.08 -46.20 31.23
CA LEU A 1051 31.83 -46.74 29.88
C LEU A 1051 32.34 -48.21 29.83
N PRO A 1052 32.23 -48.96 28.72
CA PRO A 1052 31.15 -49.13 27.73
C PRO A 1052 30.90 -50.64 27.44
N SER A 1053 30.28 -50.93 26.27
CA SER A 1053 30.36 -52.20 25.48
C SER A 1053 29.66 -53.44 26.07
N THR A 1054 29.22 -54.45 25.32
CA THR A 1054 28.86 -54.66 23.89
C THR A 1054 28.21 -56.04 23.83
N TRP A 1055 27.21 -56.28 22.97
CA TRP A 1055 27.06 -57.52 22.16
C TRP A 1055 25.84 -57.38 21.22
N ILE A 1056 26.07 -57.43 19.91
CA ILE A 1056 25.91 -58.62 19.03
C ILE A 1056 24.43 -58.90 18.69
N GLU A 1057 24.03 -59.22 17.47
CA GLU A 1057 24.52 -59.04 16.09
C GLU A 1057 23.62 -59.94 15.20
N ASN A 1058 23.30 -59.48 13.99
CA ASN A 1058 23.30 -60.28 12.76
C ASN A 1058 22.43 -61.56 12.56
N LYS A 1059 21.47 -61.40 11.61
CA LYS A 1059 21.52 -61.90 10.20
C LYS A 1059 20.61 -63.06 9.73
N LEU A 1060 20.30 -62.95 8.42
CA LEU A 1060 19.76 -63.95 7.45
C LEU A 1060 18.28 -64.33 7.67
N TYR A 1061 17.38 -64.45 6.66
CA TYR A 1061 17.45 -64.56 5.19
C TYR A 1061 16.45 -63.60 4.48
N GLY A 1062 16.40 -63.40 3.16
CA GLY A 1062 17.33 -63.84 2.10
C GLY A 1062 16.77 -63.93 0.65
N ARG A 1063 16.65 -62.78 -0.06
CA ARG A 1063 16.93 -62.60 -1.53
C ARG A 1063 16.24 -63.50 -2.59
N ILE A 1064 15.42 -62.91 -3.48
CA ILE A 1064 15.15 -63.32 -4.91
C ILE A 1064 14.88 -62.02 -5.70
N SER A 1065 15.85 -61.41 -6.40
CA SER A 1065 16.22 -61.54 -7.84
C SER A 1065 15.18 -60.99 -8.84
N HIS A 1066 15.40 -59.85 -9.50
CA HIS A 1066 16.25 -59.57 -10.68
C HIS A 1066 15.64 -59.89 -12.07
N ALA A 1067 15.62 -58.83 -12.91
CA ALA A 1067 16.02 -58.79 -14.32
C ALA A 1067 15.05 -59.19 -15.48
N PHE A 1068 14.73 -58.14 -16.26
CA PHE A 1068 14.73 -58.04 -17.74
C PHE A 1068 13.49 -58.37 -18.62
N THR A 1069 13.31 -57.45 -19.59
CA THR A 1069 12.70 -57.52 -20.93
C THR A 1069 11.17 -57.44 -21.17
N ARG A 1070 10.79 -56.30 -21.76
CA ARG A 1070 9.90 -56.10 -22.94
C ARG A 1070 8.59 -56.92 -23.03
N PHE A 1071 7.48 -56.21 -22.91
CA PHE A 1071 6.80 -55.65 -24.10
C PHE A 1071 6.35 -54.21 -23.80
#